data_AF-A0A2B8BL18-F1
#
_entry.id   AF-A0A2B8BL18-F1
#
_cell.length_a   1.000
_cell.length_b   1.000
_cell.length_c   1.000
_cell.angle_alpha   90.00
_cell.angle_beta   90.00
_cell.angle_gamma   90.00
#
_symmetry.space_group_name_H-M   'P 1'
#
loop_
_entity.id
_entity.type
_entity.pdbx_description
1 polymer ?
#
loop_
_entity_poly.entity_id
_entity_poly.type
_entity_poly.pdbx_seq_one_letter_code
_entity_poly.pdbx_strand_id
1 'polypeptide(L)'
;QLLGEVLQRYAGVVPAADGGRFRDHVAWLQGRDTTASEAFWRNRTAQLEQPTRIVSLLPSAPRAEPMPELDGQGEHRCVFTVEETRRLTDLARRCDVTLNTLMQAAWAVLLRQHGGQDTVAFGTTVSGRPADLPGVEQRLGLFINTLPVILTPHPAMPVADWLRTVQSRNLDLREHEHTPLADIQHWSGQTASGDAGGALFDSLLVFESYPVAEALRRGSPGGLRFSPVIGYERTSYPLTIAIMPGDRLELHHRYDRAHLTGTAVAHLAGHLRRLLLTMAEAPNRPLGAFSVLDEADRDRIFGAWNQAEPMDATPLPRLFEVQAARSPDATAVIAGTRSVSYGDLNRQANRLAHRLRALGVGPGVPVALMLERTEVLPTGLLAILKAGGAYVPLDPDYPADRVAYMLADSQAALVVTQRSLLPRLPAGGGLRVLALDDPALGLENGPADDPLPVNRAEDAAYVIYTSGSTGRPKGVVIEHRNASALIDWALRLYRPEQLQGVLASTSVCFDLSVWEFFVTLSAGGHVVMADNALALPDLPARDRVCLINTVPSAIAGLLRSGGIPAGVRTVNLAGEPLAQSLVDDLYAAGIADVYDLYGPSEDTTYSTVTRREAGGRANIGRPIDGTCGYVLDGDLNPVPLGVVGELYLGGAGLARGYLNRPGLTAERFVADPFSTGGGRL
;
A
#
# COMPACT_ATOMS: atom_id res chain seq x y z
N GLN A 1 -30.65 34.17 22.61
CA GLN A 1 -31.04 35.32 23.44
C GLN A 1 -31.64 36.47 22.64
N LEU A 2 -30.91 37.10 21.71
CA LEU A 2 -31.40 38.27 20.94
C LEU A 2 -32.79 38.05 20.33
N LEU A 3 -33.00 36.90 19.68
CA LEU A 3 -34.30 36.56 19.09
C LEU A 3 -35.41 36.41 20.14
N GLY A 4 -35.08 35.91 21.34
CA GLY A 4 -36.02 35.84 22.47
C GLY A 4 -36.41 37.23 22.98
N GLU A 5 -35.46 38.17 23.08
CA GLU A 5 -35.74 39.57 23.44
C GLU A 5 -36.62 40.26 22.38
N VAL A 6 -36.37 39.98 21.09
CA VAL A 6 -37.22 40.46 19.98
C VAL A 6 -38.65 39.93 20.12
N LEU A 7 -38.82 38.64 20.44
CA LEU A 7 -40.14 38.03 20.65
C LEU A 7 -40.85 38.58 21.89
N GLN A 8 -40.13 38.81 22.99
CA GLN A 8 -40.69 39.44 24.18
C GLN A 8 -41.21 40.85 23.88
N ARG A 9 -40.43 41.66 23.17
CA ARG A 9 -40.86 42.98 22.71
C ARG A 9 -42.06 42.91 21.77
N TYR A 10 -42.06 41.95 20.84
CA TYR A 10 -43.21 41.70 19.96
C TYR A 10 -44.49 41.39 20.76
N ALA A 11 -44.36 40.64 21.85
CA ALA A 11 -45.46 40.32 22.76
C ALA A 11 -45.86 41.47 23.72
N GLY A 12 -45.23 42.65 23.61
CA GLY A 12 -45.46 43.78 24.51
C GLY A 12 -44.80 43.64 25.89
N VAL A 13 -43.89 42.68 26.07
CA VAL A 13 -43.10 42.49 27.29
C VAL A 13 -41.79 43.25 27.18
N VAL A 14 -41.45 44.07 28.18
CA VAL A 14 -40.16 44.78 28.25
C VAL A 14 -39.11 43.81 28.80
N PRO A 15 -38.06 43.44 28.03
CA PRO A 15 -37.01 42.57 28.53
C PRO A 15 -36.24 43.24 29.68
N ALA A 16 -35.80 42.46 30.67
CA ALA A 16 -34.94 42.95 31.74
C ALA A 16 -33.60 43.45 31.15
N ALA A 17 -33.15 44.64 31.56
CA ALA A 17 -31.99 45.34 30.98
C ALA A 17 -30.62 44.88 31.55
N ASP A 18 -30.53 43.68 32.12
CA ASP A 18 -29.41 43.30 33.01
C ASP A 18 -28.48 42.21 32.44
N GLY A 19 -28.21 42.27 31.15
CA GLY A 19 -27.13 41.49 30.54
C GLY A 19 -25.84 42.31 30.59
N GLY A 20 -24.86 41.91 31.41
CA GLY A 20 -23.56 42.59 31.50
C GLY A 20 -22.88 42.86 30.14
N ARG A 21 -21.91 43.78 30.09
CA ARG A 21 -21.35 44.28 28.83
C ARG A 21 -20.30 43.31 28.27
N PHE A 22 -20.19 43.20 26.94
CA PHE A 22 -19.15 42.38 26.30
C PHE A 22 -17.72 42.80 26.71
N ARG A 23 -17.51 44.10 26.96
CA ARG A 23 -16.21 44.62 27.47
C ARG A 23 -15.75 43.95 28.76
N ASP A 24 -16.67 43.47 29.59
CA ASP A 24 -16.33 42.86 30.88
C ASP A 24 -15.75 41.45 30.65
N HIS A 25 -16.17 40.77 29.57
CA HIS A 25 -15.52 39.54 29.09
C HIS A 25 -14.12 39.82 28.51
N VAL A 26 -13.95 40.91 27.76
CA VAL A 26 -12.62 41.34 27.27
C VAL A 26 -11.67 41.65 28.44
N ALA A 27 -12.15 42.34 29.48
CA ALA A 27 -11.36 42.61 30.68
C ALA A 27 -11.00 41.31 31.44
N TRP A 28 -11.94 40.35 31.50
CA TRP A 28 -11.68 39.03 32.06
C TRP A 28 -10.59 38.28 31.28
N LEU A 29 -10.62 38.31 29.94
CA LEU A 29 -9.61 37.71 29.07
C LEU A 29 -8.21 38.31 29.30
N GLN A 30 -8.12 39.64 29.43
CA GLN A 30 -6.85 40.34 29.68
C GLN A 30 -6.21 39.98 31.04
N GLY A 31 -7.00 39.48 31.99
CA GLY A 31 -6.52 39.04 33.30
C GLY A 31 -6.15 37.56 33.37
N ARG A 32 -6.09 36.83 32.25
CA ARG A 32 -5.68 35.41 32.21
C ARG A 32 -4.18 35.26 32.06
N ASP A 33 -3.65 34.16 32.58
CA ASP A 33 -2.23 33.80 32.44
C ASP A 33 -1.98 33.20 31.05
N THR A 34 -1.40 34.02 30.17
CA THR A 34 -1.03 33.61 28.81
C THR A 34 0.19 32.69 28.79
N THR A 35 1.10 32.79 29.76
CA THR A 35 2.31 31.94 29.82
C THR A 35 1.96 30.50 30.20
N ALA A 36 1.07 30.32 31.18
CA ALA A 36 0.57 28.99 31.53
C ALA A 36 -0.18 28.34 30.36
N SER A 37 -1.02 29.11 29.65
CA SER A 37 -1.74 28.62 28.47
C SER A 37 -0.80 28.28 27.31
N GLU A 38 0.22 29.11 27.05
CA GLU A 38 1.25 28.81 26.04
C GLU A 38 1.98 27.50 26.36
N ALA A 39 2.44 27.31 27.59
CA ALA A 39 3.14 26.09 28.00
C ALA A 39 2.26 24.84 27.84
N PHE A 40 0.98 24.93 28.23
CA PHE A 40 0.00 23.86 28.05
C PHE A 40 -0.17 23.50 26.57
N TRP A 41 -0.43 24.50 25.71
CA TRP A 41 -0.68 24.27 24.29
C TRP A 41 0.56 23.77 23.56
N ARG A 42 1.76 24.28 23.87
CA ARG A 42 3.01 23.78 23.30
C ARG A 42 3.23 22.31 23.59
N ASN A 43 3.02 21.88 24.84
CA ASN A 43 3.10 20.46 25.21
C ASN A 43 2.08 19.63 24.41
N ARG A 44 0.86 20.14 24.27
CA ARG A 44 -0.20 19.43 23.56
C ARG A 44 0.07 19.28 22.06
N THR A 45 0.49 20.37 21.40
CA THR A 45 0.79 20.37 19.97
C THR A 45 2.05 19.62 19.63
N ALA A 46 3.00 19.48 20.57
CA ALA A 46 4.21 18.68 20.37
C ALA A 46 3.95 17.18 20.18
N GLN A 47 2.76 16.68 20.58
CA GLN A 47 2.35 15.29 20.34
C GLN A 47 1.93 15.03 18.89
N LEU A 48 1.64 16.09 18.13
CA LEU A 48 1.20 16.01 16.74
C LEU A 48 2.41 16.20 15.81
N GLU A 49 2.86 15.11 15.19
CA GLU A 49 4.02 15.13 14.29
C GLU A 49 3.78 15.92 13.00
N GLN A 50 2.55 15.83 12.48
CA GLN A 50 2.12 16.50 11.26
C GLN A 50 0.63 16.86 11.33
N PRO A 51 0.18 17.90 10.62
CA PRO A 51 -1.24 18.24 10.56
C PRO A 51 -2.12 17.07 10.12
N THR A 52 -3.30 16.95 10.71
CA THR A 52 -4.31 15.98 10.25
C THR A 52 -5.19 16.63 9.19
N ARG A 53 -5.03 16.21 7.93
CA ARG A 53 -5.71 16.80 6.77
C ARG A 53 -6.68 15.83 6.13
N ILE A 54 -7.97 15.91 6.46
CA ILE A 54 -9.02 15.03 5.94
C ILE A 54 -9.07 15.02 4.42
N VAL A 55 -8.75 16.14 3.76
CA VAL A 55 -8.71 16.25 2.30
C VAL A 55 -7.64 15.36 1.67
N SER A 56 -6.57 15.07 2.42
CA SER A 56 -5.50 14.18 2.02
C SER A 56 -5.77 12.72 2.41
N LEU A 57 -6.65 12.48 3.39
CA LEU A 57 -7.00 11.14 3.86
C LEU A 57 -8.08 10.48 3.01
N LEU A 58 -8.99 11.29 2.45
CA LEU A 58 -10.04 10.79 1.58
C LEU A 58 -9.53 10.72 0.14
N PRO A 59 -9.96 9.72 -0.64
CA PRO A 59 -9.62 9.65 -2.05
C PRO A 59 -10.01 10.95 -2.72
N SER A 60 -9.02 11.69 -3.21
CA SER A 60 -9.26 12.85 -4.04
C SER A 60 -10.08 12.40 -5.24
N ALA A 61 -11.06 13.19 -5.65
CA ALA A 61 -11.57 13.04 -7.00
C ALA A 61 -10.35 13.00 -7.92
N PRO A 62 -10.31 12.14 -8.96
CA PRO A 62 -9.35 12.39 -10.00
C PRO A 62 -9.49 13.86 -10.38
N ARG A 63 -8.38 14.58 -10.53
CA ARG A 63 -8.36 15.87 -11.21
C ARG A 63 -8.88 15.62 -12.63
N ALA A 64 -10.19 15.45 -12.78
CA ALA A 64 -10.89 16.02 -13.90
C ALA A 64 -10.48 17.49 -13.87
N GLU A 65 -10.10 18.01 -15.03
CA GLU A 65 -9.86 19.44 -15.21
C GLU A 65 -10.88 20.22 -14.38
N PRO A 66 -10.45 21.30 -13.69
CA PRO A 66 -11.31 22.03 -12.77
C PRO A 66 -12.63 22.32 -13.47
N MET A 67 -13.68 21.58 -13.11
CA MET A 67 -15.02 21.82 -13.64
C MET A 67 -15.40 23.18 -13.07
N PRO A 68 -15.52 24.24 -13.89
CA PRO A 68 -15.68 25.62 -13.40
C PRO A 68 -17.02 25.87 -12.67
N GLU A 69 -17.83 24.83 -12.47
CA GLU A 69 -19.24 24.91 -12.08
C GLU A 69 -19.56 24.29 -10.70
N LEU A 70 -18.58 23.73 -9.96
CA LEU A 70 -18.80 23.17 -8.61
C LEU A 70 -18.26 24.08 -7.49
N ASP A 71 -18.47 25.39 -7.58
CA ASP A 71 -18.20 26.31 -6.48
C ASP A 71 -19.31 26.21 -5.42
N GLY A 72 -18.98 25.89 -4.16
CA GLY A 72 -19.93 25.88 -3.05
C GLY A 72 -19.80 24.71 -2.05
N GLN A 73 -20.72 24.71 -1.08
CA GLN A 73 -20.78 23.72 0.01
C GLN A 73 -21.78 22.61 -0.33
N GLY A 74 -21.40 21.35 -0.11
CA GLY A 74 -22.30 20.21 -0.08
C GLY A 74 -22.75 19.87 1.34
N GLU A 75 -23.87 19.16 1.48
CA GLU A 75 -24.34 18.62 2.76
C GLU A 75 -24.72 17.14 2.60
N HIS A 76 -24.29 16.30 3.54
CA HIS A 76 -24.74 14.93 3.70
C HIS A 76 -25.29 14.74 5.12
N ARG A 77 -26.50 14.18 5.23
CA ARG A 77 -27.18 14.00 6.53
C ARG A 77 -27.23 12.53 6.90
N CYS A 78 -26.74 12.21 8.08
CA CYS A 78 -26.83 10.90 8.68
C CYS A 78 -27.81 10.96 9.86
N VAL A 79 -28.91 10.21 9.78
CA VAL A 79 -29.95 10.19 10.82
C VAL A 79 -29.94 8.83 11.51
N PHE A 80 -29.80 8.84 12.84
CA PHE A 80 -29.83 7.65 13.66
C PHE A 80 -31.28 7.31 14.02
N THR A 81 -31.58 6.02 14.19
CA THR A 81 -32.87 5.62 14.74
C THR A 81 -32.96 6.02 16.23
N VAL A 82 -34.18 6.03 16.78
CA VAL A 82 -34.39 6.32 18.21
C VAL A 82 -33.64 5.30 19.08
N GLU A 83 -33.67 4.02 18.69
CA GLU A 83 -32.98 2.95 19.42
C GLU A 83 -31.46 3.09 19.34
N GLU A 84 -30.92 3.43 18.17
CA GLU A 84 -29.48 3.72 18.02
C GLU A 84 -29.04 4.91 18.87
N THR A 85 -29.83 6.00 18.85
CA THR A 85 -29.58 7.19 19.67
C THR A 85 -29.59 6.86 21.16
N ARG A 86 -30.53 6.02 21.60
CA ARG A 86 -30.60 5.53 22.98
C ARG A 86 -29.37 4.72 23.34
N ARG A 87 -28.93 3.79 22.49
CA ARG A 87 -27.72 2.98 22.73
C ARG A 87 -26.46 3.83 22.92
N LEU A 88 -26.27 4.85 22.07
CA LEU A 88 -25.14 5.78 22.19
C LEU A 88 -25.21 6.62 23.46
N THR A 89 -26.41 7.10 23.80
CA THR A 89 -26.64 7.86 25.04
C THR A 89 -26.42 7.01 26.28
N ASP A 90 -26.87 5.76 26.26
CA ASP A 90 -26.68 4.81 27.37
C ASP A 90 -25.21 4.42 27.52
N LEU A 91 -24.45 4.27 26.43
CA LEU A 91 -23.00 4.11 26.49
C LEU A 91 -22.34 5.31 27.17
N ALA A 92 -22.65 6.53 26.70
CA ALA A 92 -22.06 7.74 27.25
C ALA A 92 -22.32 7.84 28.77
N ARG A 93 -23.55 7.56 29.22
CA ARG A 93 -23.90 7.49 30.64
C ARG A 93 -23.13 6.40 31.39
N ARG A 94 -23.04 5.17 30.86
CA ARG A 94 -22.33 4.06 31.52
C ARG A 94 -20.84 4.32 31.70
N CYS A 95 -20.24 5.13 30.83
CA CYS A 95 -18.83 5.50 30.90
C CYS A 95 -18.60 6.86 31.61
N ASP A 96 -19.64 7.48 32.17
CA ASP A 96 -19.60 8.81 32.78
C ASP A 96 -19.03 9.90 31.86
N VAL A 97 -19.39 9.86 30.58
CA VAL A 97 -18.97 10.83 29.56
C VAL A 97 -20.15 11.50 28.86
N THR A 98 -19.89 12.62 28.19
CA THR A 98 -20.90 13.30 27.37
C THR A 98 -21.04 12.66 25.99
N LEU A 99 -22.19 12.86 25.32
CA LEU A 99 -22.37 12.47 23.92
C LEU A 99 -21.35 13.16 22.99
N ASN A 100 -20.99 14.41 23.29
CA ASN A 100 -19.94 15.12 22.57
C ASN A 100 -18.58 14.43 22.71
N THR A 101 -18.21 14.02 23.94
CA THR A 101 -17.00 13.24 24.21
C THR A 101 -16.97 11.93 23.42
N LEU A 102 -18.09 11.20 23.37
CA LEU A 102 -18.22 9.98 22.56
C LEU A 102 -17.98 10.27 21.08
N MET A 103 -18.55 11.35 20.54
CA MET A 103 -18.36 11.72 19.14
C MET A 103 -16.92 12.11 18.83
N GLN A 104 -16.28 12.91 19.69
CA GLN A 104 -14.86 13.27 19.58
C GLN A 104 -13.96 12.03 19.62
N ALA A 105 -14.25 11.10 20.53
CA ALA A 105 -13.50 9.85 20.68
C ALA A 105 -13.61 8.95 19.44
N ALA A 106 -14.81 8.80 18.87
CA ALA A 106 -15.03 8.02 17.66
C ALA A 106 -14.42 8.70 16.43
N TRP A 107 -14.53 10.04 16.33
CA TRP A 107 -13.94 10.81 15.24
C TRP A 107 -12.41 10.71 15.21
N ALA A 108 -11.75 10.76 16.38
CA ALA A 108 -10.30 10.56 16.46
C ALA A 108 -9.86 9.17 15.98
N VAL A 109 -10.59 8.12 16.37
CA VAL A 109 -10.30 6.74 15.92
C VAL A 109 -10.48 6.63 14.40
N LEU A 110 -11.53 7.24 13.86
CA LEU A 110 -11.79 7.23 12.43
C LEU A 110 -10.71 7.98 11.64
N LEU A 111 -10.26 9.14 12.13
CA LEU A 111 -9.15 9.89 11.52
C LEU A 111 -7.85 9.08 11.51
N ARG A 112 -7.55 8.36 12.60
CA ARG A 112 -6.38 7.47 12.66
C ARG A 112 -6.49 6.35 11.62
N GLN A 113 -7.64 5.70 11.50
CA GLN A 113 -7.87 4.62 10.54
C GLN A 113 -7.84 5.07 9.07
N HIS A 114 -8.19 6.33 8.78
CA HIS A 114 -8.09 6.91 7.44
C HIS A 114 -6.73 7.54 7.13
N GLY A 115 -5.97 7.94 8.15
CA GLY A 115 -4.72 8.69 7.96
C GLY A 115 -3.45 7.97 8.33
N GLY A 116 -3.54 6.80 8.98
CA GLY A 116 -2.38 6.06 9.50
C GLY A 116 -1.59 6.79 10.59
N GLN A 117 -2.00 8.00 10.98
CA GLN A 117 -1.37 8.82 12.02
C GLN A 117 -1.78 8.31 13.40
N ASP A 118 -0.82 8.03 14.28
CA ASP A 118 -1.12 7.63 15.67
C ASP A 118 -1.74 8.76 16.48
N THR A 119 -1.24 9.98 16.31
CA THR A 119 -1.81 11.19 16.91
C THR A 119 -2.50 12.01 15.83
N VAL A 120 -3.77 12.33 16.06
CA VAL A 120 -4.63 13.09 15.15
C VAL A 120 -5.13 14.37 15.79
N ALA A 121 -5.46 15.36 14.96
CA ALA A 121 -6.03 16.63 15.37
C ALA A 121 -7.31 16.97 14.60
N PHE A 122 -8.27 17.59 15.28
CA PHE A 122 -9.44 18.22 14.67
C PHE A 122 -9.91 19.39 15.52
N GLY A 123 -10.71 20.27 14.95
CA GLY A 123 -11.27 21.40 15.68
C GLY A 123 -12.55 21.02 16.41
N THR A 124 -12.78 21.61 17.58
CA THR A 124 -14.11 21.65 18.19
C THR A 124 -14.48 23.05 18.60
N THR A 125 -15.77 23.37 18.57
CA THR A 125 -16.27 24.66 19.06
C THR A 125 -16.66 24.58 20.52
N VAL A 126 -16.26 25.59 21.29
CA VAL A 126 -16.68 25.81 22.68
C VAL A 126 -17.51 27.08 22.77
N SER A 127 -18.39 27.18 23.77
CA SER A 127 -19.22 28.37 23.95
C SER A 127 -18.40 29.63 24.23
N GLY A 128 -17.22 29.46 24.84
CA GLY A 128 -16.34 30.52 25.35
C GLY A 128 -17.02 31.42 26.37
N ARG A 129 -17.99 30.86 27.10
CA ARG A 129 -18.73 31.51 28.19
C ARG A 129 -18.23 30.95 29.52
N PRO A 130 -17.23 31.58 30.15
CA PRO A 130 -16.58 31.01 31.33
C PRO A 130 -17.48 31.10 32.57
N ALA A 131 -17.55 30.01 33.34
CA ALA A 131 -18.45 29.90 34.49
C ALA A 131 -18.13 30.86 35.64
N ASP A 132 -16.88 31.35 35.72
CA ASP A 132 -16.42 32.33 36.71
C ASP A 132 -16.80 33.77 36.34
N LEU A 133 -17.45 34.00 35.20
CA LEU A 133 -17.99 35.31 34.79
C LEU A 133 -19.51 35.35 35.01
N PRO A 134 -20.01 36.00 36.08
CA PRO A 134 -21.43 35.98 36.43
C PRO A 134 -22.33 36.51 35.31
N GLY A 135 -23.39 35.77 35.00
CA GLY A 135 -24.38 36.14 34.01
C GLY A 135 -23.91 36.08 32.55
N VAL A 136 -22.73 35.47 32.27
CA VAL A 136 -22.20 35.37 30.90
C VAL A 136 -23.15 34.66 29.94
N GLU A 137 -23.97 33.71 30.41
CA GLU A 137 -24.93 32.95 29.59
C GLU A 137 -25.99 33.82 28.92
N GLN A 138 -26.24 35.01 29.48
CA GLN A 138 -27.22 35.97 28.98
C GLN A 138 -26.53 37.20 28.39
N ARG A 139 -25.30 37.08 27.90
CA ARG A 139 -24.59 38.20 27.25
C ARG A 139 -24.50 38.03 25.74
N LEU A 140 -24.83 39.09 25.02
CA LEU A 140 -24.63 39.19 23.58
C LEU A 140 -23.19 39.62 23.28
N GLY A 141 -22.54 38.92 22.36
CA GLY A 141 -21.13 39.13 22.00
C GLY A 141 -20.53 37.94 21.28
N LEU A 142 -19.26 38.06 20.88
CA LEU A 142 -18.50 36.98 20.26
C LEU A 142 -17.78 36.18 21.35
N PHE A 143 -18.35 35.02 21.70
CA PHE A 143 -17.81 34.13 22.73
C PHE A 143 -17.30 32.82 22.15
N ILE A 144 -17.95 32.32 21.08
CA ILE A 144 -17.58 31.03 20.49
C ILE A 144 -16.10 31.01 20.11
N ASN A 145 -15.40 29.97 20.52
CA ASN A 145 -14.00 29.76 20.20
C ASN A 145 -13.81 28.37 19.59
N THR A 146 -12.78 28.22 18.77
CA THR A 146 -12.40 26.94 18.17
C THR A 146 -11.10 26.48 18.80
N LEU A 147 -11.08 25.25 19.31
CA LEU A 147 -9.92 24.66 19.95
C LEU A 147 -9.47 23.41 19.20
N PRO A 148 -8.14 23.16 19.09
CA PRO A 148 -7.65 21.87 18.64
C PRO A 148 -7.90 20.80 19.70
N VAL A 149 -8.49 19.69 19.27
CA VAL A 149 -8.53 18.44 20.01
C VAL A 149 -7.48 17.52 19.41
N ILE A 150 -6.41 17.23 20.17
CA ILE A 150 -5.28 16.40 19.74
C ILE A 150 -5.35 15.06 20.46
N LEU A 151 -5.53 13.95 19.77
CA LEU A 151 -5.84 12.67 20.37
C LEU A 151 -4.94 11.56 19.83
N THR A 152 -4.55 10.63 20.69
CA THR A 152 -3.66 9.50 20.34
C THR A 152 -4.39 8.19 20.67
N PRO A 153 -5.28 7.70 19.78
CA PRO A 153 -6.04 6.49 20.04
C PRO A 153 -5.12 5.26 19.99
N HIS A 154 -4.95 4.56 21.11
CA HIS A 154 -4.09 3.38 21.17
C HIS A 154 -4.87 2.10 20.82
N PRO A 155 -4.44 1.29 19.84
CA PRO A 155 -5.19 0.11 19.35
C PRO A 155 -5.58 -0.88 20.44
N ALA A 156 -4.66 -1.17 21.36
CA ALA A 156 -4.89 -2.11 22.46
C ALA A 156 -5.81 -1.58 23.58
N MET A 157 -6.17 -0.29 23.58
CA MET A 157 -6.97 0.31 24.65
C MET A 157 -8.45 -0.07 24.50
N PRO A 158 -9.15 -0.49 25.57
CA PRO A 158 -10.60 -0.68 25.54
C PRO A 158 -11.36 0.62 25.25
N VAL A 159 -12.49 0.54 24.54
CA VAL A 159 -13.34 1.71 24.22
C VAL A 159 -13.73 2.49 25.48
N ALA A 160 -14.12 1.81 26.56
CA ALA A 160 -14.52 2.48 27.80
C ALA A 160 -13.38 3.30 28.44
N ASP A 161 -12.14 2.79 28.39
CA ASP A 161 -10.96 3.49 28.89
C ASP A 161 -10.60 4.66 27.97
N TRP A 162 -10.77 4.49 26.66
CA TRP A 162 -10.58 5.55 25.68
C TRP A 162 -11.55 6.72 25.93
N LEU A 163 -12.83 6.44 26.12
CA LEU A 163 -13.83 7.47 26.42
C LEU A 163 -13.50 8.26 27.67
N ARG A 164 -13.08 7.58 28.75
CA ARG A 164 -12.63 8.24 29.98
C ARG A 164 -11.38 9.10 29.76
N THR A 165 -10.46 8.64 28.93
CA THR A 165 -9.25 9.40 28.55
C THR A 165 -9.62 10.69 27.81
N VAL A 166 -10.52 10.62 26.83
CA VAL A 166 -10.99 11.81 26.09
C VAL A 166 -11.76 12.75 27.03
N GLN A 167 -12.57 12.22 27.94
CA GLN A 167 -13.27 13.02 28.95
C GLN A 167 -12.29 13.78 29.86
N SER A 168 -11.25 13.13 30.36
CA SER A 168 -10.21 13.77 31.17
C SER A 168 -9.51 14.88 30.38
N ARG A 169 -9.13 14.60 29.14
CA ARG A 169 -8.50 15.62 28.26
C ARG A 169 -9.40 16.83 28.02
N ASN A 170 -10.71 16.61 27.87
CA ASN A 170 -11.68 17.70 27.73
C ASN A 170 -11.85 18.52 29.01
N LEU A 171 -11.64 17.92 30.18
CA LEU A 171 -11.66 18.65 31.45
C LEU A 171 -10.42 19.53 31.59
N ASP A 172 -9.23 19.01 31.27
CA ASP A 172 -7.97 19.76 31.30
C ASP A 172 -8.00 20.96 30.34
N LEU A 173 -8.71 20.84 29.22
CA LEU A 173 -8.88 21.92 28.24
C LEU A 173 -9.67 23.12 28.77
N ARG A 174 -10.51 22.96 29.80
CA ARG A 174 -11.45 24.00 30.26
C ARG A 174 -10.75 25.26 30.76
N GLU A 175 -9.63 25.13 31.47
CA GLU A 175 -8.90 26.28 32.01
C GLU A 175 -8.27 27.13 30.89
N HIS A 176 -8.01 26.52 29.74
CA HIS A 176 -7.34 27.13 28.59
C HIS A 176 -8.27 27.42 27.41
N GLU A 177 -9.58 27.21 27.56
CA GLU A 177 -10.57 27.28 26.46
C GLU A 177 -10.71 28.67 25.82
N HIS A 178 -10.23 29.69 26.53
CA HIS A 178 -10.23 31.09 26.11
C HIS A 178 -9.08 31.45 25.15
N THR A 179 -8.14 30.53 24.93
CA THR A 179 -6.96 30.77 24.07
C THR A 179 -7.36 30.85 22.60
N PRO A 180 -7.00 31.92 21.86
CA PRO A 180 -7.28 32.00 20.42
C PRO A 180 -6.57 30.91 19.61
N LEU A 181 -7.27 30.29 18.65
CA LEU A 181 -6.69 29.26 17.77
C LEU A 181 -5.43 29.74 17.04
N ALA A 182 -5.40 31.01 16.61
CA ALA A 182 -4.26 31.59 15.91
C ALA A 182 -2.99 31.58 16.76
N ASP A 183 -3.11 31.83 18.08
CA ASP A 183 -1.98 31.80 19.02
C ASP A 183 -1.52 30.35 19.22
N ILE A 184 -2.44 29.40 19.36
CA ILE A 184 -2.12 27.97 19.48
C ILE A 184 -1.35 27.49 18.24
N GLN A 185 -1.82 27.86 17.04
CA GLN A 185 -1.15 27.53 15.78
C GLN A 185 0.25 28.16 15.71
N HIS A 186 0.39 29.41 16.13
CA HIS A 186 1.68 30.09 16.19
C HIS A 186 2.66 29.39 17.14
N TRP A 187 2.22 29.04 18.36
CA TRP A 187 3.06 28.37 19.36
C TRP A 187 3.45 26.94 18.97
N SER A 188 2.65 26.28 18.13
CA SER A 188 2.95 24.92 17.66
C SER A 188 4.24 24.82 16.84
N GLY A 189 4.70 25.93 16.24
CA GLY A 189 5.88 25.95 15.37
C GLY A 189 5.68 25.28 14.00
N GLN A 190 4.49 24.72 13.70
CA GLN A 190 4.19 24.04 12.44
C GLN A 190 4.01 25.00 11.24
N THR A 191 4.22 26.30 11.44
CA THR A 191 4.12 27.35 10.40
C THR A 191 5.37 27.46 9.50
N ALA A 192 6.44 26.71 9.75
CA ALA A 192 7.72 26.82 9.02
C ALA A 192 7.78 26.02 7.70
N SER A 193 6.82 25.13 7.45
CA SER A 193 6.85 24.17 6.34
C SER A 193 5.92 24.58 5.19
N GLY A 194 6.30 25.60 4.42
CA GLY A 194 6.01 25.81 2.97
C GLY A 194 4.59 25.75 2.37
N ASP A 195 3.65 24.95 2.88
CA ASP A 195 2.31 24.76 2.32
C ASP A 195 1.27 25.61 3.06
N ALA A 196 0.26 26.06 2.33
CA ALA A 196 -0.71 27.06 2.75
C ALA A 196 -1.23 26.89 4.20
N GLY A 197 -0.66 27.68 5.13
CA GLY A 197 -1.40 28.27 6.24
C GLY A 197 -1.30 27.65 7.64
N GLY A 198 -0.28 26.84 7.98
CA GLY A 198 0.04 26.52 9.39
C GLY A 198 -1.07 25.90 10.25
N ALA A 199 -2.13 25.36 9.64
CA ALA A 199 -3.27 24.81 10.35
C ALA A 199 -2.99 23.38 10.80
N LEU A 200 -3.22 23.10 12.09
CA LEU A 200 -3.05 21.78 12.73
C LEU A 200 -4.03 20.73 12.22
N PHE A 201 -5.18 21.18 11.71
CA PHE A 201 -6.28 20.34 11.23
C PHE A 201 -7.13 21.09 10.19
N ASP A 202 -7.96 20.35 9.44
CA ASP A 202 -8.89 20.90 8.45
C ASP A 202 -10.34 20.37 8.59
N SER A 203 -10.62 19.63 9.66
CA SER A 203 -11.96 19.15 10.01
C SER A 203 -12.45 19.76 11.33
N LEU A 204 -13.74 20.07 11.40
CA LEU A 204 -14.39 20.70 12.56
C LEU A 204 -15.57 19.86 13.05
N LEU A 205 -15.63 19.62 14.37
CA LEU A 205 -16.74 18.95 15.05
C LEU A 205 -17.51 19.95 15.92
N VAL A 206 -18.78 20.19 15.61
CA VAL A 206 -19.63 21.18 16.26
C VAL A 206 -20.77 20.47 16.99
N PHE A 207 -20.90 20.67 18.30
CA PHE A 207 -22.03 20.14 19.07
C PHE A 207 -23.09 21.21 19.26
N GLU A 208 -24.26 21.04 18.64
CA GLU A 208 -25.35 22.03 18.70
C GLU A 208 -26.08 21.94 20.04
N SER A 209 -25.73 22.83 20.97
CA SER A 209 -26.32 22.85 22.32
C SER A 209 -27.65 23.61 22.40
N TYR A 210 -27.99 24.44 21.40
CA TYR A 210 -29.17 25.30 21.42
C TYR A 210 -29.83 25.43 20.04
N PRO A 211 -30.64 24.44 19.59
CA PRO A 211 -31.33 24.54 18.31
C PRO A 211 -32.31 25.72 18.33
N VAL A 212 -31.96 26.82 17.65
CA VAL A 212 -32.76 28.06 17.57
C VAL A 212 -34.18 27.76 17.10
N ALA A 213 -34.36 26.80 16.19
CA ALA A 213 -35.66 26.35 15.69
C ALA A 213 -36.54 25.72 16.78
N GLU A 214 -35.97 24.99 17.74
CA GLU A 214 -36.71 24.42 18.87
C GLU A 214 -37.07 25.48 19.91
N ALA A 215 -36.14 26.40 20.19
CA ALA A 215 -36.40 27.56 21.05
C ALA A 215 -37.52 28.46 20.49
N LEU A 216 -37.53 28.71 19.17
CA LEU A 216 -38.59 29.45 18.49
C LEU A 216 -39.95 28.73 18.55
N ARG A 217 -39.98 27.40 18.35
CA ARG A 217 -41.21 26.61 18.44
C ARG A 217 -41.82 26.62 19.84
N ARG A 218 -40.99 26.56 20.89
CA ARG A 218 -41.45 26.57 22.29
C ARG A 218 -41.77 27.97 22.83
N GLY A 219 -41.14 29.01 22.29
CA GLY A 219 -41.19 30.39 22.84
C GLY A 219 -42.01 31.40 22.04
N SER A 220 -42.77 30.99 21.00
CA SER A 220 -43.54 31.90 20.14
C SER A 220 -44.77 32.50 20.84
N PRO A 221 -44.84 33.83 21.06
CA PRO A 221 -46.03 34.48 21.61
C PRO A 221 -47.18 34.51 20.58
N GLY A 222 -48.42 34.35 21.03
CA GLY A 222 -49.60 34.78 20.27
C GLY A 222 -49.87 34.10 18.92
N GLY A 223 -49.61 32.80 18.77
CA GLY A 223 -49.98 32.06 17.54
C GLY A 223 -49.09 32.32 16.32
N LEU A 224 -47.96 33.00 16.49
CA LEU A 224 -46.90 33.14 15.48
C LEU A 224 -46.44 31.75 15.00
N ARG A 225 -46.41 31.57 13.67
CA ARG A 225 -45.87 30.38 13.01
C ARG A 225 -44.62 30.76 12.25
N PHE A 226 -43.50 30.14 12.62
CA PHE A 226 -42.25 30.28 11.89
C PHE A 226 -42.17 29.19 10.81
N SER A 227 -41.80 29.57 9.60
CA SER A 227 -41.34 28.61 8.59
C SER A 227 -40.04 27.93 9.07
N PRO A 228 -39.61 26.82 8.43
CA PRO A 228 -38.33 26.20 8.76
C PRO A 228 -37.19 27.23 8.76
N VAL A 229 -36.45 27.29 9.87
CA VAL A 229 -35.29 28.17 10.00
C VAL A 229 -34.19 27.59 9.13
N ILE A 230 -33.76 28.36 8.13
CA ILE A 230 -32.62 28.01 7.28
C ILE A 230 -31.42 28.79 7.80
N GLY A 231 -30.44 28.09 8.38
CA GLY A 231 -29.14 28.66 8.72
C GLY A 231 -28.17 28.51 7.55
N TYR A 232 -27.50 29.59 7.17
CA TYR A 232 -26.39 29.56 6.23
C TYR A 232 -25.08 29.70 7.00
N GLU A 233 -24.39 28.59 7.21
CA GLU A 233 -23.04 28.57 7.79
C GLU A 233 -22.03 28.33 6.69
N ARG A 234 -21.12 29.28 6.48
CA ARG A 234 -19.92 29.09 5.66
C ARG A 234 -18.74 28.87 6.61
N THR A 235 -18.25 27.65 6.67
CA THR A 235 -17.04 27.32 7.42
C THR A 235 -15.83 27.37 6.50
N SER A 236 -14.71 27.90 6.98
CA SER A 236 -13.43 27.89 6.26
C SER A 236 -12.75 26.52 6.26
N TYR A 237 -13.38 25.51 6.88
CA TYR A 237 -12.89 24.14 6.97
C TYR A 237 -13.49 23.29 5.84
N PRO A 238 -12.66 22.50 5.12
CA PRO A 238 -13.13 21.56 4.12
C PRO A 238 -14.23 20.59 4.57
N LEU A 239 -14.25 20.21 5.86
CA LEU A 239 -15.30 19.38 6.45
C LEU A 239 -15.71 19.89 7.83
N THR A 240 -17.02 20.13 8.01
CA THR A 240 -17.64 20.40 9.30
C THR A 240 -18.72 19.36 9.58
N ILE A 241 -18.67 18.72 10.75
CA ILE A 241 -19.67 17.77 11.22
C ILE A 241 -20.43 18.43 12.38
N ALA A 242 -21.69 18.81 12.12
CA ALA A 242 -22.59 19.30 13.15
C ALA A 242 -23.37 18.14 13.77
N ILE A 243 -23.30 18.03 15.09
CA ILE A 243 -23.97 17.02 15.92
C ILE A 243 -25.26 17.64 16.45
N MET A 244 -26.39 17.13 16.01
CA MET A 244 -27.72 17.60 16.40
C MET A 244 -28.34 16.58 17.37
N PRO A 245 -28.27 16.81 18.69
CA PRO A 245 -28.91 15.93 19.66
C PRO A 245 -30.43 16.05 19.59
N GLY A 246 -31.13 14.96 19.92
CA GLY A 246 -32.60 14.89 19.94
C GLY A 246 -33.08 13.45 20.18
N ASP A 247 -34.38 13.21 20.02
CA ASP A 247 -34.93 11.84 20.05
C ASP A 247 -34.31 10.94 18.99
N ARG A 248 -33.87 11.56 17.89
CA ARG A 248 -32.99 10.98 16.87
C ARG A 248 -31.76 11.87 16.77
N LEU A 249 -30.59 11.29 17.00
CA LEU A 249 -29.32 11.96 16.72
C LEU A 249 -29.20 12.17 15.21
N GLU A 250 -28.82 13.37 14.79
CA GLU A 250 -28.47 13.65 13.40
C GLU A 250 -27.04 14.19 13.33
N LEU A 251 -26.30 13.75 12.30
CA LEU A 251 -25.00 14.30 11.93
C LEU A 251 -25.13 14.98 10.58
N HIS A 252 -24.83 16.27 10.51
CA HIS A 252 -24.85 17.04 9.27
C HIS A 252 -23.40 17.28 8.84
N HIS A 253 -22.96 16.58 7.80
CA HIS A 253 -21.64 16.69 7.22
C HIS A 253 -21.66 17.75 6.12
N ARG A 254 -21.14 18.93 6.41
CA ARG A 254 -21.00 20.04 5.45
C ARG A 254 -19.58 20.04 4.92
N TYR A 255 -19.43 20.08 3.60
CA TYR A 255 -18.12 19.92 2.98
C TYR A 255 -17.92 20.84 1.79
N ASP A 256 -16.66 21.22 1.58
CA ASP A 256 -16.24 21.98 0.42
C ASP A 256 -16.13 21.07 -0.81
N ARG A 257 -16.94 21.35 -1.84
CA ARG A 257 -16.97 20.56 -3.09
C ARG A 257 -15.72 20.74 -3.94
N ALA A 258 -14.92 21.77 -3.69
CA ALA A 258 -13.62 21.93 -4.35
C ALA A 258 -12.60 20.87 -3.89
N HIS A 259 -12.79 20.30 -2.70
CA HIS A 259 -11.84 19.36 -2.08
C HIS A 259 -12.42 17.96 -1.89
N LEU A 260 -13.72 17.84 -1.62
CA LEU A 260 -14.37 16.58 -1.24
C LEU A 260 -15.57 16.26 -2.12
N THR A 261 -15.70 14.98 -2.48
CA THR A 261 -16.88 14.48 -3.22
C THR A 261 -17.98 14.04 -2.26
N GLY A 262 -19.24 14.15 -2.70
CA GLY A 262 -20.38 13.68 -1.92
C GLY A 262 -20.33 12.17 -1.61
N THR A 263 -19.78 11.36 -2.52
CA THR A 263 -19.58 9.93 -2.32
C THR A 263 -18.56 9.66 -1.21
N ALA A 264 -17.41 10.34 -1.23
CA ALA A 264 -16.39 10.19 -0.18
C ALA A 264 -16.93 10.57 1.21
N VAL A 265 -17.68 11.68 1.28
CA VAL A 265 -18.30 12.13 2.54
C VAL A 265 -19.39 11.16 3.01
N ALA A 266 -20.20 10.60 2.11
CA ALA A 266 -21.19 9.59 2.47
C ALA A 266 -20.55 8.30 3.02
N HIS A 267 -19.44 7.84 2.42
CA HIS A 267 -18.69 6.69 2.94
C HIS A 267 -18.10 6.99 4.33
N LEU A 268 -17.48 8.15 4.50
CA LEU A 268 -16.96 8.60 5.80
C LEU A 268 -18.06 8.66 6.88
N ALA A 269 -19.24 9.19 6.53
CA ALA A 269 -20.40 9.23 7.43
C ALA A 269 -20.87 7.81 7.80
N GLY A 270 -20.89 6.89 6.82
CA GLY A 270 -21.16 5.47 7.04
C GLY A 270 -20.16 4.81 7.99
N HIS A 271 -18.86 5.09 7.83
CA HIS A 271 -17.79 4.63 8.71
C HIS A 271 -17.98 5.13 10.14
N LEU A 272 -18.23 6.43 10.32
CA LEU A 272 -18.44 7.02 11.64
C LEU A 272 -19.66 6.41 12.34
N ARG A 273 -20.78 6.25 11.63
CA ARG A 273 -21.98 5.60 12.15
C ARG A 273 -21.71 4.16 12.60
N ARG A 274 -21.04 3.35 11.77
CA ARG A 274 -20.70 1.96 12.11
C ARG A 274 -19.79 1.89 13.33
N LEU A 275 -18.76 2.73 13.37
CA LEU A 275 -17.83 2.78 14.51
C LEU A 275 -18.55 3.13 15.81
N LEU A 276 -19.41 4.16 15.80
CA LEU A 276 -20.21 4.56 16.97
C LEU A 276 -21.10 3.41 17.48
N LEU A 277 -21.81 2.73 16.58
CA LEU A 277 -22.72 1.64 16.95
C LEU A 277 -21.98 0.42 17.47
N THR A 278 -20.88 0.03 16.83
CA THR A 278 -20.07 -1.12 17.26
C THR A 278 -19.36 -0.85 18.60
N MET A 279 -18.85 0.37 18.81
CA MET A 279 -18.32 0.80 20.11
C MET A 279 -19.36 0.69 21.24
N ALA A 280 -20.63 1.00 20.95
CA ALA A 280 -21.72 0.88 21.92
C ALA A 280 -22.11 -0.57 22.25
N GLU A 281 -21.89 -1.49 21.32
CA GLU A 281 -22.16 -2.92 21.50
C GLU A 281 -21.05 -3.62 22.30
N ALA A 282 -19.79 -3.21 22.15
CA ALA A 282 -18.65 -3.90 22.75
C ALA A 282 -17.64 -2.95 23.44
N PRO A 283 -18.04 -2.22 24.51
CA PRO A 283 -17.20 -1.19 25.13
C PRO A 283 -15.91 -1.70 25.79
N ASN A 284 -15.79 -3.01 26.02
CA ASN A 284 -14.60 -3.63 26.61
C ASN A 284 -13.62 -4.17 25.56
N ARG A 285 -13.98 -4.14 24.26
CA ARG A 285 -13.06 -4.55 23.19
C ARG A 285 -12.02 -3.46 22.90
N PRO A 286 -10.81 -3.84 22.49
CA PRO A 286 -9.77 -2.89 22.12
C PRO A 286 -10.14 -2.12 20.85
N LEU A 287 -9.71 -0.86 20.74
CA LEU A 287 -9.97 0.03 19.60
C LEU A 287 -9.58 -0.58 18.25
N GLY A 288 -8.44 -1.27 18.19
CA GLY A 288 -7.93 -1.92 16.96
C GLY A 288 -8.81 -3.07 16.46
N ALA A 289 -9.76 -3.56 17.26
CA ALA A 289 -10.63 -4.66 16.87
C ALA A 289 -11.89 -4.21 16.10
N PHE A 290 -12.09 -2.89 15.93
CA PHE A 290 -13.23 -2.31 15.23
C PHE A 290 -12.87 -1.97 13.79
N SER A 291 -13.49 -2.67 12.84
CA SER A 291 -13.36 -2.39 11.42
C SER A 291 -14.38 -1.34 10.99
N VAL A 292 -13.94 -0.39 10.18
CA VAL A 292 -14.82 0.61 9.53
C VAL A 292 -15.41 0.12 8.22
N LEU A 293 -14.88 -0.95 7.65
CA LEU A 293 -15.37 -1.52 6.38
C LEU A 293 -16.83 -1.97 6.52
N ASP A 294 -17.65 -1.71 5.51
CA ASP A 294 -18.95 -2.39 5.41
C ASP A 294 -18.80 -3.81 4.87
N GLU A 295 -19.88 -4.57 4.97
CA GLU A 295 -19.99 -5.92 4.44
C GLU A 295 -19.66 -5.97 2.94
N ALA A 296 -20.11 -4.99 2.15
CA ALA A 296 -19.84 -4.95 0.72
C ALA A 296 -18.36 -4.69 0.39
N ASP A 297 -17.67 -3.85 1.15
CA ASP A 297 -16.22 -3.64 1.04
C ASP A 297 -15.44 -4.86 1.52
N ARG A 298 -15.89 -5.50 2.60
CA ARG A 298 -15.30 -6.77 3.10
C ARG A 298 -15.41 -7.89 2.08
N ASP A 299 -16.58 -8.08 1.47
CA ASP A 299 -16.80 -9.11 0.45
C ASP A 299 -15.95 -8.86 -0.80
N ARG A 300 -15.72 -7.59 -1.16
CA ARG A 300 -14.79 -7.23 -2.23
C ARG A 300 -13.35 -7.55 -1.87
N ILE A 301 -12.88 -7.08 -0.71
CA ILE A 301 -11.48 -7.23 -0.27
C ILE A 301 -11.14 -8.70 0.01
N PHE A 302 -11.96 -9.42 0.78
CA PHE A 302 -11.65 -10.79 1.21
C PHE A 302 -12.19 -11.87 0.26
N GLY A 303 -13.20 -11.53 -0.54
CA GLY A 303 -13.76 -12.41 -1.56
C GLY A 303 -13.22 -12.07 -2.95
N ALA A 304 -13.83 -11.10 -3.61
CA ALA A 304 -13.67 -10.90 -5.05
C ALA A 304 -12.24 -10.53 -5.51
N TRP A 305 -11.41 -9.91 -4.66
CA TRP A 305 -10.07 -9.45 -5.04
C TRP A 305 -8.93 -10.36 -4.58
N ASN A 306 -9.13 -11.16 -3.53
CA ASN A 306 -8.05 -11.86 -2.83
C ASN A 306 -8.32 -13.36 -2.64
N GLN A 307 -9.07 -13.97 -3.56
CA GLN A 307 -9.19 -15.42 -3.62
C GLN A 307 -7.97 -16.01 -4.32
N ALA A 308 -7.03 -16.54 -3.54
CA ALA A 308 -5.90 -17.29 -4.07
C ALA A 308 -6.36 -18.64 -4.62
N GLU A 309 -6.14 -18.87 -5.91
CA GLU A 309 -6.40 -20.16 -6.55
C GLU A 309 -5.24 -21.15 -6.33
N PRO A 310 -5.50 -22.46 -6.31
CA PRO A 310 -4.45 -23.46 -6.35
C PRO A 310 -3.64 -23.37 -7.66
N MET A 311 -2.32 -23.29 -7.54
CA MET A 311 -1.39 -23.16 -8.67
C MET A 311 -0.59 -24.45 -8.90
N ASP A 312 -0.03 -24.61 -10.10
CA ASP A 312 0.93 -25.69 -10.37
C ASP A 312 2.17 -25.58 -9.46
N ALA A 313 2.57 -26.72 -8.90
CA ALA A 313 3.73 -26.84 -8.02
C ALA A 313 4.80 -27.80 -8.59
N THR A 314 4.66 -28.19 -9.86
CA THR A 314 5.58 -29.08 -10.57
C THR A 314 6.97 -28.45 -10.63
N PRO A 315 8.04 -29.11 -10.16
CA PRO A 315 9.38 -28.51 -10.18
C PRO A 315 9.83 -28.08 -11.57
N LEU A 316 10.41 -26.87 -11.68
CA LEU A 316 10.96 -26.26 -12.90
C LEU A 316 11.64 -27.21 -13.90
N PRO A 317 12.59 -28.09 -13.51
CA PRO A 317 13.26 -28.96 -14.48
C PRO A 317 12.28 -29.90 -15.17
N ARG A 318 11.20 -30.30 -14.49
CA ARG A 318 10.17 -31.17 -15.06
C ARG A 318 9.31 -30.45 -16.10
N LEU A 319 8.97 -29.17 -15.86
CA LEU A 319 8.26 -28.35 -16.84
C LEU A 319 9.06 -28.25 -18.15
N PHE A 320 10.37 -28.00 -18.03
CA PHE A 320 11.27 -27.98 -19.19
C PHE A 320 11.38 -29.34 -19.89
N GLU A 321 11.55 -30.44 -19.15
CA GLU A 321 11.65 -31.79 -19.73
C GLU A 321 10.41 -32.18 -20.54
N VAL A 322 9.22 -31.87 -20.04
CA VAL A 322 7.96 -32.12 -20.75
C VAL A 322 7.94 -31.37 -22.08
N GLN A 323 8.33 -30.10 -22.09
CA GLN A 323 8.39 -29.31 -23.32
C GLN A 323 9.50 -29.80 -24.27
N ALA A 324 10.67 -30.16 -23.74
CA ALA A 324 11.78 -30.67 -24.55
C ALA A 324 11.46 -32.01 -25.22
N ALA A 325 10.72 -32.89 -24.53
CA ALA A 325 10.23 -34.14 -25.11
C ALA A 325 9.14 -33.91 -26.16
N ARG A 326 8.30 -32.88 -25.99
CA ARG A 326 7.22 -32.54 -26.93
C ARG A 326 7.74 -31.99 -28.26
N SER A 327 8.82 -31.22 -28.25
CA SER A 327 9.34 -30.55 -29.46
C SER A 327 10.87 -30.47 -29.45
N PRO A 328 11.57 -31.61 -29.55
CA PRO A 328 13.03 -31.67 -29.38
C PRO A 328 13.80 -30.86 -30.44
N ASP A 329 13.29 -30.79 -31.66
CA ASP A 329 13.97 -30.10 -32.78
C ASP A 329 13.64 -28.60 -32.85
N ALA A 330 12.71 -28.11 -32.02
CA ALA A 330 12.37 -26.69 -31.97
C ALA A 330 13.53 -25.88 -31.36
N THR A 331 13.72 -24.65 -31.82
CA THR A 331 14.71 -23.74 -31.23
C THR A 331 14.30 -23.36 -29.82
N ALA A 332 15.21 -23.52 -28.84
CA ALA A 332 15.01 -23.10 -27.46
C ALA A 332 15.73 -21.77 -27.16
N VAL A 333 16.97 -21.63 -27.63
CA VAL A 333 17.83 -20.48 -27.32
C VAL A 333 18.54 -19.99 -28.58
N ILE A 334 18.63 -18.67 -28.73
CA ILE A 334 19.39 -17.99 -29.76
C ILE A 334 20.36 -17.02 -29.09
N ALA A 335 21.66 -17.25 -29.27
CA ALA A 335 22.73 -16.41 -28.73
C ALA A 335 23.66 -16.00 -29.88
N GLY A 336 23.63 -14.72 -30.25
CA GLY A 336 24.30 -14.21 -31.44
C GLY A 336 23.82 -14.93 -32.71
N THR A 337 24.73 -15.60 -33.42
CA THR A 337 24.42 -16.40 -34.62
C THR A 337 24.17 -17.88 -34.32
N ARG A 338 24.30 -18.31 -33.06
CA ARG A 338 24.07 -19.71 -32.65
C ARG A 338 22.62 -19.92 -32.25
N SER A 339 22.08 -21.08 -32.58
CA SER A 339 20.76 -21.53 -32.16
C SER A 339 20.87 -22.93 -31.58
N VAL A 340 20.25 -23.16 -30.43
CA VAL A 340 20.25 -24.44 -29.72
C VAL A 340 18.82 -24.97 -29.67
N SER A 341 18.63 -26.23 -30.04
CA SER A 341 17.33 -26.90 -29.97
C SER A 341 16.97 -27.28 -28.52
N TYR A 342 15.69 -27.51 -28.25
CA TYR A 342 15.25 -28.03 -26.95
C TYR A 342 15.94 -29.36 -26.60
N GLY A 343 16.06 -30.27 -27.57
CA GLY A 343 16.70 -31.57 -27.38
C GLY A 343 18.19 -31.46 -27.10
N ASP A 344 18.90 -30.55 -27.79
CA ASP A 344 20.33 -30.30 -27.53
C ASP A 344 20.55 -29.66 -26.16
N LEU A 345 19.75 -28.64 -25.83
CA LEU A 345 19.81 -27.97 -24.53
C LEU A 345 19.56 -28.97 -23.39
N ASN A 346 18.54 -29.84 -23.54
CA ASN A 346 18.24 -30.86 -22.54
C ASN A 346 19.40 -31.85 -22.36
N ARG A 347 19.96 -32.38 -23.45
CA ARG A 347 21.11 -33.30 -23.39
C ARG A 347 22.34 -32.68 -22.75
N GLN A 348 22.65 -31.42 -23.09
CA GLN A 348 23.78 -30.71 -22.51
C GLN A 348 23.57 -30.46 -21.00
N ALA A 349 22.37 -30.03 -20.62
CA ALA A 349 22.01 -29.82 -19.22
C ALA A 349 22.04 -31.14 -18.42
N ASN A 350 21.59 -32.24 -19.01
CA ASN A 350 21.59 -33.58 -18.39
C ASN A 350 23.02 -34.07 -18.09
N ARG A 351 23.93 -33.95 -19.06
CA ARG A 351 25.35 -34.31 -18.86
C ARG A 351 25.97 -33.56 -17.69
N LEU A 352 25.72 -32.25 -17.63
CA LEU A 352 26.20 -31.43 -16.52
C LEU A 352 25.48 -31.79 -15.21
N ALA A 353 24.18 -32.06 -15.22
CA ALA A 353 23.42 -32.45 -14.04
C ALA A 353 23.92 -33.76 -13.42
N HIS A 354 24.21 -34.79 -14.23
CA HIS A 354 24.82 -36.04 -13.77
C HIS A 354 26.19 -35.79 -13.14
N ARG A 355 27.01 -34.91 -13.74
CA ARG A 355 28.30 -34.52 -13.17
C ARG A 355 28.14 -33.80 -11.83
N LEU A 356 27.20 -32.85 -11.73
CA LEU A 356 26.89 -32.14 -10.50
C LEU A 356 26.44 -33.09 -9.38
N ARG A 357 25.57 -34.06 -9.70
CA ARG A 357 25.16 -35.13 -8.75
C ARG A 357 26.33 -35.97 -8.26
N ALA A 358 27.22 -36.37 -9.16
CA ALA A 358 28.44 -37.09 -8.80
C ALA A 358 29.37 -36.28 -7.87
N LEU A 359 29.23 -34.96 -7.85
CA LEU A 359 29.96 -34.05 -6.96
C LEU A 359 29.20 -33.69 -5.68
N GLY A 360 28.02 -34.28 -5.45
CA GLY A 360 27.22 -34.13 -4.24
C GLY A 360 26.11 -33.09 -4.31
N VAL A 361 25.81 -32.54 -5.50
CA VAL A 361 24.65 -31.65 -5.67
C VAL A 361 23.37 -32.50 -5.61
N GLY A 362 22.45 -32.09 -4.75
CA GLY A 362 21.13 -32.70 -4.57
C GLY A 362 20.10 -31.64 -4.13
N PRO A 363 18.90 -32.07 -3.70
CA PRO A 363 17.79 -31.18 -3.33
C PRO A 363 18.19 -29.99 -2.46
N GLY A 364 18.01 -28.77 -2.98
CA GLY A 364 18.24 -27.51 -2.29
C GLY A 364 19.70 -27.13 -2.03
N VAL A 365 20.68 -27.93 -2.51
CA VAL A 365 22.11 -27.62 -2.35
C VAL A 365 22.46 -26.38 -3.18
N PRO A 366 22.99 -25.29 -2.57
CA PRO A 366 23.34 -24.08 -3.31
C PRO A 366 24.55 -24.32 -4.22
N VAL A 367 24.40 -23.93 -5.49
CA VAL A 367 25.46 -23.98 -6.50
C VAL A 367 25.61 -22.59 -7.10
N ALA A 368 26.77 -21.98 -6.95
CA ALA A 368 27.02 -20.67 -7.53
C ALA A 368 27.19 -20.79 -9.04
N LEU A 369 26.66 -19.82 -9.78
CA LEU A 369 26.72 -19.78 -11.23
C LEU A 369 27.25 -18.41 -11.69
N MET A 370 28.39 -18.42 -12.37
CA MET A 370 29.01 -17.22 -12.94
C MET A 370 29.37 -17.49 -14.39
N LEU A 371 28.49 -17.12 -15.32
CA LEU A 371 28.62 -17.37 -16.76
C LEU A 371 28.33 -16.09 -17.54
N GLU A 372 28.98 -15.95 -18.70
CA GLU A 372 28.61 -14.91 -19.66
C GLU A 372 27.27 -15.23 -20.34
N ARG A 373 26.67 -14.21 -20.96
CA ARG A 373 25.37 -14.31 -21.64
C ARG A 373 25.49 -15.00 -23.00
N THR A 374 25.80 -16.29 -22.96
CA THR A 374 25.89 -17.19 -24.12
C THR A 374 24.87 -18.34 -23.98
N GLU A 375 24.79 -19.22 -24.98
CA GLU A 375 23.97 -20.43 -24.93
C GLU A 375 24.31 -21.38 -23.76
N VAL A 376 25.50 -21.22 -23.17
CA VAL A 376 25.96 -22.01 -22.02
C VAL A 376 25.22 -21.62 -20.73
N LEU A 377 24.75 -20.38 -20.61
CA LEU A 377 24.07 -19.89 -19.41
C LEU A 377 22.76 -20.66 -19.11
N PRO A 378 21.80 -20.79 -20.04
CA PRO A 378 20.62 -21.63 -19.84
C PRO A 378 20.96 -23.10 -19.52
N THR A 379 22.03 -23.63 -20.12
CA THR A 379 22.52 -25.00 -19.84
C THR A 379 22.92 -25.14 -18.37
N GLY A 380 23.68 -24.18 -17.83
CA GLY A 380 24.09 -24.16 -16.43
C GLY A 380 22.91 -24.06 -15.45
N LEU A 381 21.95 -23.16 -15.73
CA LEU A 381 20.74 -22.99 -14.92
C LEU A 381 19.93 -24.30 -14.85
N LEU A 382 19.62 -24.89 -16.00
CA LEU A 382 18.86 -26.13 -16.08
C LEU A 382 19.59 -27.31 -15.45
N ALA A 383 20.92 -27.41 -15.63
CA ALA A 383 21.71 -28.50 -15.08
C ALA A 383 21.73 -28.49 -13.54
N ILE A 384 21.84 -27.32 -12.92
CA ILE A 384 21.78 -27.18 -11.46
C ILE A 384 20.42 -27.65 -10.94
N LEU A 385 19.33 -27.15 -11.55
CA LEU A 385 17.97 -27.53 -11.18
C LEU A 385 17.71 -29.03 -11.38
N LYS A 386 18.16 -29.62 -12.50
CA LYS A 386 18.06 -31.06 -12.79
C LYS A 386 18.88 -31.91 -11.83
N ALA A 387 20.05 -31.43 -11.39
CA ALA A 387 20.84 -32.10 -10.38
C ALA A 387 20.12 -32.12 -9.02
N GLY A 388 19.29 -31.12 -8.78
CA GLY A 388 18.49 -30.91 -7.58
C GLY A 388 18.89 -29.66 -6.78
N GLY A 389 19.94 -28.97 -7.22
CA GLY A 389 20.49 -27.82 -6.52
C GLY A 389 19.69 -26.54 -6.74
N ALA A 390 19.97 -25.56 -5.89
CA ALA A 390 19.49 -24.19 -6.03
C ALA A 390 20.60 -23.34 -6.66
N TYR A 391 20.35 -22.65 -7.77
CA TYR A 391 21.40 -21.79 -8.34
C TYR A 391 21.51 -20.46 -7.59
N VAL A 392 22.75 -20.00 -7.41
CA VAL A 392 23.09 -18.69 -6.84
C VAL A 392 23.81 -17.89 -7.93
N PRO A 393 23.11 -17.02 -8.68
CA PRO A 393 23.72 -16.29 -9.78
C PRO A 393 24.71 -15.26 -9.25
N LEU A 394 25.86 -15.17 -9.90
CA LEU A 394 26.92 -14.19 -9.62
C LEU A 394 27.23 -13.43 -10.90
N ASP A 395 27.17 -12.10 -10.81
CA ASP A 395 27.51 -11.23 -11.93
C ASP A 395 29.05 -11.11 -12.05
N PRO A 396 29.64 -11.39 -13.23
CA PRO A 396 31.08 -11.22 -13.45
C PRO A 396 31.59 -9.79 -13.24
N ASP A 397 30.71 -8.80 -13.35
CA ASP A 397 31.04 -7.37 -13.17
C ASP A 397 30.92 -6.92 -11.71
N TYR A 398 30.48 -7.78 -10.80
CA TYR A 398 30.47 -7.44 -9.38
C TYR A 398 31.89 -7.30 -8.81
N PRO A 399 32.10 -6.38 -7.85
CA PRO A 399 33.34 -6.31 -7.10
C PRO A 399 33.67 -7.64 -6.42
N ALA A 400 34.94 -8.02 -6.38
CA ALA A 400 35.39 -9.30 -5.81
C ALA A 400 34.90 -9.52 -4.36
N ASP A 401 34.87 -8.48 -3.54
CA ASP A 401 34.36 -8.55 -2.16
C ASP A 401 32.86 -8.91 -2.10
N ARG A 402 32.07 -8.43 -3.07
CA ARG A 402 30.65 -8.76 -3.18
C ARG A 402 30.46 -10.22 -3.57
N VAL A 403 31.24 -10.71 -4.53
CA VAL A 403 31.25 -12.12 -4.94
C VAL A 403 31.65 -13.02 -3.77
N ALA A 404 32.73 -12.67 -3.07
CA ALA A 404 33.20 -13.40 -1.89
C ALA A 404 32.15 -13.44 -0.78
N TYR A 405 31.46 -12.32 -0.51
CA TYR A 405 30.35 -12.26 0.43
C TYR A 405 29.21 -13.19 0.04
N MET A 406 28.74 -13.14 -1.22
CA MET A 406 27.63 -13.98 -1.69
C MET A 406 27.98 -15.47 -1.62
N LEU A 407 29.21 -15.86 -1.98
CA LEU A 407 29.68 -17.24 -1.84
C LEU A 407 29.71 -17.69 -0.37
N ALA A 408 30.21 -16.85 0.54
CA ALA A 408 30.27 -17.16 1.96
C ALA A 408 28.88 -17.24 2.61
N ASP A 409 28.00 -16.28 2.31
CA ASP A 409 26.64 -16.20 2.85
C ASP A 409 25.74 -17.33 2.31
N SER A 410 25.90 -17.69 1.03
CA SER A 410 25.17 -18.81 0.41
C SER A 410 25.70 -20.19 0.80
N GLN A 411 26.93 -20.26 1.31
CA GLN A 411 27.65 -21.51 1.58
C GLN A 411 27.80 -22.41 0.34
N ALA A 412 27.75 -21.83 -0.87
CA ALA A 412 27.97 -22.56 -2.10
C ALA A 412 29.41 -23.11 -2.15
N ALA A 413 29.54 -24.44 -2.06
CA ALA A 413 30.84 -25.12 -2.12
C ALA A 413 31.31 -25.42 -3.56
N LEU A 414 30.43 -25.19 -4.55
CA LEU A 414 30.68 -25.46 -5.96
C LEU A 414 30.27 -24.25 -6.81
N VAL A 415 31.12 -23.90 -7.78
CA VAL A 415 30.84 -22.84 -8.78
C VAL A 415 30.85 -23.45 -10.17
N VAL A 416 29.79 -23.20 -10.93
CA VAL A 416 29.73 -23.42 -12.37
C VAL A 416 30.11 -22.12 -13.07
N THR A 417 31.15 -22.17 -13.90
CA THR A 417 31.70 -21.01 -14.60
C THR A 417 32.31 -21.37 -15.95
N GLN A 418 33.07 -20.47 -16.54
CA GLN A 418 33.87 -20.65 -17.75
C GLN A 418 35.29 -20.14 -17.52
N ARG A 419 36.27 -20.64 -18.29
CA ARG A 419 37.70 -20.39 -18.03
C ARG A 419 38.06 -18.90 -18.03
N SER A 420 37.43 -18.10 -18.89
CA SER A 420 37.68 -16.65 -18.96
C SER A 420 37.35 -15.92 -17.66
N LEU A 421 36.45 -16.48 -16.84
CA LEU A 421 35.96 -15.88 -15.60
C LEU A 421 36.68 -16.39 -14.34
N LEU A 422 37.56 -17.40 -14.45
CA LEU A 422 38.34 -17.90 -13.31
C LEU A 422 39.08 -16.80 -12.52
N PRO A 423 39.70 -15.77 -13.16
CA PRO A 423 40.35 -14.69 -12.42
C PRO A 423 39.40 -13.78 -11.63
N ARG A 424 38.09 -13.84 -11.89
CA ARG A 424 37.05 -13.06 -11.18
C ARG A 424 36.58 -13.73 -9.90
N LEU A 425 36.88 -15.02 -9.73
CA LEU A 425 36.54 -15.75 -8.51
C LEU A 425 37.56 -15.43 -7.39
N PRO A 426 37.12 -15.35 -6.13
CA PRO A 426 38.04 -15.15 -5.01
C PRO A 426 39.04 -16.31 -4.90
N ALA A 427 40.31 -15.99 -4.62
CA ALA A 427 41.37 -16.97 -4.46
C ALA A 427 41.29 -17.66 -3.08
N GLY A 428 41.44 -18.99 -3.06
CA GLY A 428 41.45 -19.81 -1.83
C GLY A 428 40.06 -20.23 -1.34
N GLY A 429 40.02 -21.19 -0.40
CA GLY A 429 38.78 -21.52 0.34
C GLY A 429 38.05 -22.82 0.00
N GLY A 430 38.71 -23.82 -0.62
CA GLY A 430 38.08 -25.15 -0.81
C GLY A 430 36.92 -25.19 -1.82
N LEU A 431 36.67 -24.08 -2.51
CA LEU A 431 35.66 -23.94 -3.55
C LEU A 431 35.97 -24.83 -4.74
N ARG A 432 35.05 -25.72 -5.09
CA ARG A 432 35.19 -26.58 -6.28
C ARG A 432 34.67 -25.82 -7.50
N VAL A 433 35.55 -25.59 -8.48
CA VAL A 433 35.21 -24.83 -9.68
C VAL A 433 35.05 -25.78 -10.87
N LEU A 434 33.93 -25.66 -11.59
CA LEU A 434 33.67 -26.34 -12.86
C LEU A 434 33.62 -25.29 -13.97
N ALA A 435 34.69 -25.22 -14.77
CA ALA A 435 34.70 -24.42 -15.99
C ALA A 435 34.11 -25.23 -17.15
N LEU A 436 32.93 -24.86 -17.65
CA LEU A 436 32.15 -25.65 -18.61
C LEU A 436 32.84 -25.83 -19.97
N ASP A 437 33.74 -24.93 -20.32
CA ASP A 437 34.58 -24.93 -21.52
C ASP A 437 35.93 -25.65 -21.31
N ASP A 438 36.13 -26.33 -20.17
CA ASP A 438 37.29 -27.20 -19.94
C ASP A 438 37.06 -28.60 -20.53
N PRO A 439 37.81 -29.00 -21.59
CA PRO A 439 37.69 -30.33 -22.18
C PRO A 439 37.99 -31.47 -21.18
N ALA A 440 38.78 -31.20 -20.14
CA ALA A 440 39.11 -32.19 -19.12
C ALA A 440 37.90 -32.63 -18.28
N LEU A 441 36.78 -31.88 -18.29
CA LEU A 441 35.54 -32.30 -17.64
C LEU A 441 34.89 -33.50 -18.34
N GLY A 442 35.19 -33.74 -19.62
CA GLY A 442 34.70 -34.89 -20.38
C GLY A 442 33.17 -34.97 -20.47
N LEU A 443 32.46 -33.84 -20.37
CA LEU A 443 30.99 -33.79 -20.31
C LEU A 443 30.33 -34.46 -21.53
N GLU A 444 30.96 -34.39 -22.70
CA GLU A 444 30.43 -34.96 -23.95
C GLU A 444 30.26 -36.50 -23.89
N ASN A 445 31.07 -37.17 -23.07
CA ASN A 445 31.04 -38.62 -22.87
C ASN A 445 30.10 -39.04 -21.72
N GLY A 446 29.49 -38.08 -21.02
CA GLY A 446 28.58 -38.34 -19.91
C GLY A 446 27.19 -38.79 -20.37
N PRO A 447 26.38 -39.37 -19.46
CA PRO A 447 24.98 -39.70 -19.73
C PRO A 447 24.20 -38.44 -20.13
N ALA A 448 23.36 -38.56 -21.16
CA ALA A 448 22.58 -37.44 -21.72
C ALA A 448 21.07 -37.59 -21.51
N ASP A 449 20.64 -38.70 -20.91
CA ASP A 449 19.29 -38.96 -20.45
C ASP A 449 18.94 -38.12 -19.21
N ASP A 450 17.65 -37.83 -19.04
CA ASP A 450 17.17 -37.05 -17.91
C ASP A 450 17.53 -37.76 -16.59
N PRO A 451 18.18 -37.07 -15.64
CA PRO A 451 18.44 -37.63 -14.33
C PRO A 451 17.12 -37.99 -13.62
N LEU A 452 17.12 -39.05 -12.81
CA LEU A 452 15.93 -39.39 -12.01
C LEU A 452 15.43 -38.17 -11.22
N PRO A 453 14.13 -37.83 -11.22
CA PRO A 453 13.61 -36.67 -10.49
C PRO A 453 13.87 -36.79 -8.98
N VAL A 454 14.46 -35.74 -8.38
CA VAL A 454 14.75 -35.68 -6.94
C VAL A 454 14.14 -34.46 -6.24
N ASN A 455 13.72 -33.45 -7.01
CA ASN A 455 13.18 -32.20 -6.47
C ASN A 455 11.76 -32.38 -5.95
N ARG A 456 11.50 -31.77 -4.80
CA ARG A 456 10.17 -31.48 -4.28
C ARG A 456 9.77 -30.04 -4.61
N ALA A 457 8.49 -29.77 -4.51
CA ALA A 457 7.93 -28.45 -4.77
C ALA A 457 8.47 -27.39 -3.78
N GLU A 458 8.74 -27.80 -2.54
CA GLU A 458 9.24 -26.95 -1.47
C GLU A 458 10.77 -26.80 -1.49
N ASP A 459 11.50 -27.52 -2.32
CA ASP A 459 12.95 -27.38 -2.40
C ASP A 459 13.32 -26.02 -3.02
N ALA A 460 14.45 -25.45 -2.57
CA ALA A 460 14.94 -24.18 -3.10
C ALA A 460 15.34 -24.35 -4.57
N ALA A 461 14.80 -23.51 -5.45
CA ALA A 461 15.14 -23.47 -6.87
C ALA A 461 16.30 -22.49 -7.12
N TYR A 462 16.28 -21.33 -6.45
CA TYR A 462 17.32 -20.32 -6.58
C TYR A 462 17.39 -19.37 -5.40
N VAL A 463 18.53 -18.69 -5.29
CA VAL A 463 18.76 -17.62 -4.32
C VAL A 463 19.24 -16.37 -5.05
N ILE A 464 18.40 -15.33 -5.10
CA ILE A 464 18.75 -14.05 -5.71
C ILE A 464 19.04 -13.02 -4.62
N TYR A 465 20.18 -12.33 -4.71
CA TYR A 465 20.58 -11.33 -3.74
C TYR A 465 20.07 -9.94 -4.11
N THR A 466 19.30 -9.33 -3.20
CA THR A 466 18.83 -7.95 -3.34
C THR A 466 19.65 -7.00 -2.47
N SER A 467 19.57 -5.69 -2.76
CA SER A 467 20.19 -4.68 -1.90
C SER A 467 19.47 -4.66 -0.54
N GLY A 468 20.23 -4.85 0.54
CA GLY A 468 19.70 -4.74 1.91
C GLY A 468 19.69 -3.28 2.37
N SER A 469 18.69 -2.89 3.14
CA SER A 469 18.61 -1.56 3.79
C SER A 469 19.81 -1.27 4.70
N THR A 470 20.48 -2.31 5.20
CA THR A 470 21.70 -2.24 6.02
C THR A 470 22.99 -2.11 5.20
N GLY A 471 22.88 -2.01 3.87
CA GLY A 471 24.01 -1.94 2.94
C GLY A 471 24.63 -3.31 2.59
N ARG A 472 24.27 -4.39 3.30
CA ARG A 472 24.71 -5.76 2.96
C ARG A 472 23.63 -6.48 2.13
N PRO A 473 23.99 -7.12 1.01
CA PRO A 473 23.04 -7.90 0.23
C PRO A 473 22.37 -9.01 1.05
N LYS A 474 21.10 -9.26 0.78
CA LYS A 474 20.30 -10.34 1.40
C LYS A 474 19.83 -11.31 0.33
N GLY A 475 20.06 -12.62 0.52
CA GLY A 475 19.62 -13.65 -0.42
C GLY A 475 18.15 -13.99 -0.19
N VAL A 476 17.31 -13.84 -1.21
CA VAL A 476 15.91 -14.28 -1.19
C VAL A 476 15.85 -15.71 -1.69
N VAL A 477 15.32 -16.62 -0.88
CA VAL A 477 15.22 -18.06 -1.21
C VAL A 477 13.87 -18.34 -1.85
N ILE A 478 13.89 -18.69 -3.14
CA ILE A 478 12.69 -19.04 -3.90
C ILE A 478 12.62 -20.55 -4.08
N GLU A 479 11.44 -21.12 -3.83
CA GLU A 479 11.17 -22.54 -3.96
C GLU A 479 10.63 -22.87 -5.36
N HIS A 480 10.72 -24.13 -5.76
CA HIS A 480 10.19 -24.57 -7.04
C HIS A 480 8.71 -24.22 -7.21
N ARG A 481 7.88 -24.44 -6.18
CA ARG A 481 6.44 -24.12 -6.23
C ARG A 481 6.15 -22.64 -6.48
N ASN A 482 6.99 -21.74 -5.97
CA ASN A 482 6.78 -20.30 -6.17
C ASN A 482 7.02 -19.95 -7.64
N ALA A 483 8.15 -20.41 -8.20
CA ALA A 483 8.49 -20.17 -9.59
C ALA A 483 7.51 -20.86 -10.56
N SER A 484 7.01 -22.06 -10.21
CA SER A 484 6.02 -22.76 -11.01
C SER A 484 4.65 -22.09 -10.98
N ALA A 485 4.24 -21.49 -9.86
CA ALA A 485 3.02 -20.69 -9.79
C ALA A 485 3.10 -19.46 -10.71
N LEU A 486 4.24 -18.76 -10.72
CA LEU A 486 4.49 -17.66 -11.67
C LEU A 486 4.39 -18.13 -13.13
N ILE A 487 4.95 -19.31 -13.45
CA ILE A 487 4.90 -19.87 -14.81
C ILE A 487 3.47 -20.24 -15.20
N ASP A 488 2.73 -20.94 -14.34
CA ASP A 488 1.34 -21.35 -14.60
C ASP A 488 0.46 -20.11 -14.85
N TRP A 489 0.56 -19.08 -14.00
CA TRP A 489 -0.14 -17.81 -14.23
C TRP A 489 0.23 -17.19 -15.59
N ALA A 490 1.52 -17.09 -15.91
CA ALA A 490 1.95 -16.49 -17.17
C ALA A 490 1.43 -17.29 -18.39
N LEU A 491 1.46 -18.63 -18.33
CA LEU A 491 0.95 -19.47 -19.41
C LEU A 491 -0.58 -19.34 -19.61
N ARG A 492 -1.32 -18.93 -18.58
CA ARG A 492 -2.76 -18.63 -18.68
C ARG A 492 -3.03 -17.22 -19.22
N LEU A 493 -2.19 -16.25 -18.84
CA LEU A 493 -2.35 -14.85 -19.24
C LEU A 493 -1.96 -14.61 -20.71
N TYR A 494 -0.82 -15.13 -21.14
CA TYR A 494 -0.25 -14.83 -22.45
C TYR A 494 -0.67 -15.88 -23.49
N ARG A 495 -0.93 -15.42 -24.71
CA ARG A 495 -1.14 -16.32 -25.85
C ARG A 495 0.19 -16.94 -26.29
N PRO A 496 0.19 -18.17 -26.84
CA PRO A 496 1.42 -18.82 -27.32
C PRO A 496 2.24 -17.96 -28.29
N GLU A 497 1.59 -17.18 -29.16
CA GLU A 497 2.26 -16.31 -30.13
C GLU A 497 3.04 -15.17 -29.46
N GLN A 498 2.59 -14.71 -28.29
CA GLN A 498 3.28 -13.66 -27.52
C GLN A 498 4.56 -14.21 -26.87
N LEU A 499 4.53 -15.49 -26.45
CA LEU A 499 5.66 -16.16 -25.81
C LEU A 499 6.60 -16.86 -26.82
N GLN A 500 6.28 -16.82 -28.12
CA GLN A 500 7.04 -17.53 -29.16
C GLN A 500 8.50 -17.08 -29.23
N GLY A 501 8.78 -15.79 -28.98
CA GLY A 501 10.12 -15.21 -29.00
C GLY A 501 10.27 -14.13 -27.96
N VAL A 502 11.02 -14.40 -26.89
CA VAL A 502 11.20 -13.47 -25.77
C VAL A 502 12.65 -12.98 -25.73
N LEU A 503 12.82 -11.67 -25.59
CA LEU A 503 14.14 -11.08 -25.35
C LEU A 503 14.58 -11.36 -23.91
N ALA A 504 15.66 -12.15 -23.74
CA ALA A 504 16.32 -12.29 -22.45
C ALA A 504 17.47 -11.29 -22.35
N SER A 505 17.16 -10.13 -21.77
CA SER A 505 18.08 -9.00 -21.64
C SER A 505 18.37 -8.61 -20.19
N THR A 506 17.66 -9.19 -19.23
CA THR A 506 17.88 -8.91 -17.81
C THR A 506 19.01 -9.79 -17.26
N SER A 507 19.84 -9.25 -16.36
CA SER A 507 20.91 -10.04 -15.70
C SER A 507 20.27 -11.16 -14.88
N VAL A 508 20.90 -12.34 -14.87
CA VAL A 508 20.43 -13.50 -14.09
C VAL A 508 20.50 -13.30 -12.58
N CYS A 509 21.16 -12.23 -12.13
CA CYS A 509 21.13 -11.78 -10.75
C CYS A 509 19.84 -11.00 -10.39
N PHE A 510 18.93 -10.80 -11.35
CA PHE A 510 17.60 -10.24 -11.13
C PHE A 510 16.54 -11.25 -11.55
N ASP A 511 15.46 -11.31 -10.79
CA ASP A 511 14.35 -12.27 -10.91
C ASP A 511 13.49 -12.08 -12.17
N LEU A 512 13.50 -10.90 -12.81
CA LEU A 512 12.93 -10.70 -14.14
C LEU A 512 13.48 -11.71 -15.16
N SER A 513 14.74 -12.12 -15.03
CA SER A 513 15.35 -13.13 -15.91
C SER A 513 14.69 -14.51 -15.74
N VAL A 514 14.16 -14.82 -14.56
CA VAL A 514 13.47 -16.09 -14.30
C VAL A 514 12.23 -16.18 -15.18
N TRP A 515 11.49 -15.08 -15.31
CA TRP A 515 10.36 -14.98 -16.24
C TRP A 515 10.83 -15.14 -17.69
N GLU A 516 11.87 -14.38 -18.10
CA GLU A 516 12.40 -14.42 -19.48
C GLU A 516 12.81 -15.83 -19.92
N PHE A 517 13.45 -16.61 -19.05
CA PHE A 517 13.88 -17.98 -19.37
C PHE A 517 12.77 -19.00 -19.17
N PHE A 518 12.23 -19.13 -17.95
CA PHE A 518 11.44 -20.31 -17.60
C PHE A 518 9.99 -20.25 -18.09
N VAL A 519 9.38 -19.07 -18.24
CA VAL A 519 8.06 -18.96 -18.90
C VAL A 519 8.18 -19.32 -20.37
N THR A 520 9.13 -18.69 -21.07
CA THR A 520 9.39 -18.91 -22.49
C THR A 520 9.70 -20.38 -22.79
N LEU A 521 10.60 -20.99 -22.02
CA LEU A 521 11.02 -22.37 -22.21
C LEU A 521 9.93 -23.39 -21.82
N SER A 522 9.03 -23.05 -20.89
CA SER A 522 7.87 -23.90 -20.57
C SER A 522 6.76 -23.79 -21.62
N ALA A 523 6.65 -22.63 -22.29
CA ALA A 523 5.68 -22.39 -23.35
C ALA A 523 6.06 -23.02 -24.70
N GLY A 524 7.33 -23.44 -24.88
CA GLY A 524 7.85 -23.92 -26.16
C GLY A 524 8.34 -22.80 -27.10
N GLY A 525 8.49 -21.58 -26.58
CA GLY A 525 9.07 -20.45 -27.31
C GLY A 525 10.59 -20.53 -27.41
N HIS A 526 11.22 -19.54 -28.05
CA HIS A 526 12.67 -19.37 -28.06
C HIS A 526 13.10 -18.11 -27.30
N VAL A 527 14.17 -18.23 -26.54
CA VAL A 527 14.82 -17.11 -25.87
C VAL A 527 15.85 -16.48 -26.81
N VAL A 528 15.74 -15.18 -27.05
CA VAL A 528 16.74 -14.39 -27.79
C VAL A 528 17.62 -13.66 -26.77
N MET A 529 18.87 -14.07 -26.67
CA MET A 529 19.80 -13.51 -25.70
C MET A 529 20.41 -12.18 -26.18
N ALA A 530 20.45 -11.22 -25.27
CA ALA A 530 21.06 -9.91 -25.47
C ALA A 530 21.84 -9.50 -24.23
N ASP A 531 22.89 -8.69 -24.39
CA ASP A 531 23.65 -8.17 -23.24
C ASP A 531 22.76 -7.30 -22.32
N ASN A 532 21.94 -6.45 -22.96
CA ASN A 532 20.93 -5.61 -22.34
C ASN A 532 19.84 -5.26 -23.37
N ALA A 533 18.74 -4.66 -22.92
CA ALA A 533 17.59 -4.39 -23.79
C ALA A 533 17.95 -3.47 -24.97
N LEU A 534 18.83 -2.48 -24.76
CA LEU A 534 19.25 -1.52 -25.78
C LEU A 534 20.09 -2.14 -26.89
N ALA A 535 20.64 -3.35 -26.69
CA ALA A 535 21.37 -4.08 -27.71
C ALA A 535 20.46 -4.77 -28.75
N LEU A 536 19.13 -4.82 -28.51
CA LEU A 536 18.16 -5.45 -29.40
C LEU A 536 18.30 -5.07 -30.89
N PRO A 537 18.49 -3.79 -31.28
CA PRO A 537 18.56 -3.40 -32.70
C PRO A 537 19.72 -4.04 -33.45
N ASP A 538 20.79 -4.38 -32.74
CA ASP A 538 22.04 -4.91 -33.28
C ASP A 538 22.07 -6.45 -33.29
N LEU A 539 21.07 -7.11 -32.69
CA LEU A 539 21.02 -8.58 -32.66
C LEU A 539 20.69 -9.15 -34.04
N PRO A 540 21.44 -10.17 -34.51
CA PRO A 540 21.11 -10.87 -35.76
C PRO A 540 19.71 -11.47 -35.79
N ALA A 541 19.17 -11.83 -34.61
CA ALA A 541 17.87 -12.45 -34.44
C ALA A 541 16.79 -11.49 -33.92
N ARG A 542 16.98 -10.16 -34.01
CA ARG A 542 16.03 -9.16 -33.48
C ARG A 542 14.60 -9.33 -33.99
N ASP A 543 14.43 -9.74 -35.26
CA ASP A 543 13.12 -9.92 -35.89
C ASP A 543 12.40 -11.20 -35.41
N ARG A 544 13.08 -12.03 -34.61
CA ARG A 544 12.49 -13.18 -33.92
C ARG A 544 11.95 -12.84 -32.53
N VAL A 545 12.06 -11.59 -32.08
CA VAL A 545 11.51 -11.13 -30.80
C VAL A 545 10.06 -10.69 -30.99
N CYS A 546 9.17 -11.29 -30.20
CA CYS A 546 7.74 -11.01 -30.14
C CYS A 546 7.37 -10.23 -28.88
N LEU A 547 8.12 -10.45 -27.79
CA LEU A 547 7.89 -9.85 -26.49
C LEU A 547 9.19 -9.33 -25.87
N ILE A 548 9.13 -8.11 -25.33
CA ILE A 548 10.20 -7.51 -24.51
C ILE A 548 9.72 -7.46 -23.05
N ASN A 549 10.51 -8.02 -22.14
CA ASN A 549 10.31 -7.94 -20.71
C ASN A 549 11.43 -7.07 -20.12
N THR A 550 11.10 -5.87 -19.61
CA THR A 550 12.13 -4.90 -19.20
C THR A 550 11.59 -3.82 -18.25
N VAL A 551 12.41 -2.83 -17.91
CA VAL A 551 12.03 -1.67 -17.10
C VAL A 551 11.56 -0.50 -17.98
N PRO A 552 10.68 0.40 -17.49
CA PRO A 552 10.23 1.59 -18.22
C PRO A 552 11.36 2.44 -18.84
N SER A 553 12.45 2.67 -18.11
CA SER A 553 13.59 3.45 -18.61
C SER A 553 14.27 2.83 -19.83
N ALA A 554 14.37 1.50 -19.90
CA ALA A 554 15.00 0.76 -20.97
C ALA A 554 14.12 0.73 -22.24
N ILE A 555 12.82 0.46 -22.11
CA ILE A 555 11.92 0.49 -23.27
C ILE A 555 11.80 1.91 -23.84
N ALA A 556 11.81 2.94 -22.99
CA ALA A 556 11.82 4.33 -23.44
C ALA A 556 13.09 4.64 -24.25
N GLY A 557 14.23 4.06 -23.88
CA GLY A 557 15.48 4.14 -24.64
C GLY A 557 15.34 3.52 -26.04
N LEU A 558 14.83 2.28 -26.12
CA LEU A 558 14.58 1.59 -27.39
C LEU A 558 13.59 2.35 -28.28
N LEU A 559 12.53 2.88 -27.68
CA LEU A 559 11.51 3.64 -28.40
C LEU A 559 12.11 4.91 -29.02
N ARG A 560 12.90 5.67 -28.24
CA ARG A 560 13.58 6.89 -28.74
C ARG A 560 14.56 6.61 -29.88
N SER A 561 15.23 5.47 -29.87
CA SER A 561 16.17 5.10 -30.93
C SER A 561 15.50 4.46 -32.15
N GLY A 562 14.17 4.25 -32.13
CA GLY A 562 13.47 3.46 -33.16
C GLY A 562 13.91 1.99 -33.18
N GLY A 563 14.42 1.49 -32.04
CA GLY A 563 15.07 0.20 -31.90
C GLY A 563 14.13 -0.98 -31.65
N ILE A 564 12.82 -0.75 -31.60
CA ILE A 564 11.82 -1.81 -31.38
C ILE A 564 11.46 -2.44 -32.74
N PRO A 565 11.78 -3.73 -32.99
CA PRO A 565 11.43 -4.40 -34.23
C PRO A 565 9.90 -4.52 -34.40
N ALA A 566 9.43 -4.51 -35.65
CA ALA A 566 7.99 -4.61 -35.97
C ALA A 566 7.33 -5.93 -35.50
N GLY A 567 8.14 -6.99 -35.29
CA GLY A 567 7.69 -8.26 -34.73
C GLY A 567 7.30 -8.18 -33.25
N VAL A 568 7.76 -7.16 -32.51
CA VAL A 568 7.43 -6.97 -31.10
C VAL A 568 6.02 -6.41 -30.99
N ARG A 569 5.12 -7.19 -30.40
CA ARG A 569 3.70 -6.82 -30.20
C ARG A 569 3.33 -6.71 -28.74
N THR A 570 4.16 -7.24 -27.83
CA THR A 570 3.90 -7.24 -26.39
C THR A 570 5.10 -6.70 -25.63
N VAL A 571 4.84 -5.83 -24.65
CA VAL A 571 5.86 -5.30 -23.75
C VAL A 571 5.39 -5.48 -22.32
N ASN A 572 6.23 -6.13 -21.52
CA ASN A 572 6.09 -6.27 -20.08
C ASN A 572 7.01 -5.24 -19.40
N LEU A 573 6.44 -4.42 -18.52
CA LEU A 573 7.15 -3.37 -17.81
C LEU A 573 7.01 -3.55 -16.30
N ALA A 574 8.14 -3.55 -15.59
CA ALA A 574 8.20 -3.67 -14.14
C ALA A 574 9.39 -2.92 -13.55
N GLY A 575 9.45 -2.84 -12.22
CA GLY A 575 10.62 -2.34 -11.48
C GLY A 575 10.76 -0.82 -11.37
N GLU A 576 9.99 -0.04 -12.16
CA GLU A 576 9.92 1.42 -12.05
C GLU A 576 8.48 1.90 -12.27
N PRO A 577 8.10 3.09 -11.74
CA PRO A 577 6.79 3.68 -12.05
C PRO A 577 6.59 3.90 -13.57
N LEU A 578 5.47 3.39 -14.10
CA LEU A 578 5.14 3.51 -15.52
C LEU A 578 4.24 4.72 -15.82
N ALA A 579 4.85 5.78 -16.37
CA ALA A 579 4.16 6.98 -16.82
C ALA A 579 3.19 6.69 -17.98
N GLN A 580 1.99 7.29 -17.94
CA GLN A 580 0.97 7.09 -18.98
C GLN A 580 1.46 7.56 -20.38
N SER A 581 2.26 8.62 -20.45
CA SER A 581 2.82 9.10 -21.72
C SER A 581 3.65 8.02 -22.44
N LEU A 582 4.43 7.24 -21.70
CA LEU A 582 5.22 6.15 -22.28
C LEU A 582 4.33 5.02 -22.81
N VAL A 583 3.23 4.71 -22.11
CA VAL A 583 2.23 3.74 -22.58
C VAL A 583 1.63 4.21 -23.91
N ASP A 584 1.24 5.48 -23.99
CA ASP A 584 0.64 6.07 -25.19
C ASP A 584 1.63 6.05 -26.37
N ASP A 585 2.90 6.39 -26.13
CA ASP A 585 3.94 6.35 -27.16
C ASP A 585 4.23 4.92 -27.66
N LEU A 586 4.17 3.90 -26.78
CA LEU A 586 4.32 2.49 -27.17
C LEU A 586 3.17 2.03 -28.07
N TYR A 587 1.94 2.41 -27.75
CA TYR A 587 0.79 2.14 -28.61
C TYR A 587 0.91 2.85 -29.96
N ALA A 588 1.37 4.10 -29.98
CA ALA A 588 1.64 4.85 -31.21
C ALA A 588 2.75 4.20 -32.07
N ALA A 589 3.74 3.57 -31.44
CA ALA A 589 4.79 2.79 -32.11
C ALA A 589 4.32 1.41 -32.59
N GLY A 590 3.06 1.06 -32.36
CA GLY A 590 2.45 -0.17 -32.87
C GLY A 590 2.49 -1.35 -31.90
N ILE A 591 2.87 -1.18 -30.63
CA ILE A 591 2.71 -2.23 -29.62
C ILE A 591 1.22 -2.54 -29.41
N ALA A 592 0.86 -3.82 -29.32
CA ALA A 592 -0.53 -4.25 -29.13
C ALA A 592 -0.92 -4.38 -27.65
N ASP A 593 0.01 -4.84 -26.83
CA ASP A 593 -0.21 -5.14 -25.43
C ASP A 593 0.93 -4.55 -24.59
N VAL A 594 0.61 -3.61 -23.69
CA VAL A 594 1.54 -3.07 -22.69
C VAL A 594 1.06 -3.53 -21.32
N TYR A 595 1.83 -4.38 -20.67
CA TYR A 595 1.55 -4.86 -19.31
C TYR A 595 2.39 -4.08 -18.30
N ASP A 596 1.73 -3.56 -17.28
CA ASP A 596 2.34 -3.01 -16.07
C ASP A 596 2.29 -4.09 -14.99
N LEU A 597 3.47 -4.49 -14.54
CA LEU A 597 3.70 -5.61 -13.65
C LEU A 597 4.45 -5.10 -12.43
N TYR A 598 4.01 -5.53 -11.26
CA TYR A 598 4.66 -5.17 -10.00
C TYR A 598 4.84 -6.41 -9.15
N GLY A 599 6.00 -6.54 -8.53
CA GLY A 599 6.28 -7.58 -7.55
C GLY A 599 7.67 -7.36 -6.94
N PRO A 600 7.84 -7.56 -5.63
CA PRO A 600 9.15 -7.66 -5.01
C PRO A 600 9.75 -9.04 -5.27
N SER A 601 11.08 -9.17 -5.14
CA SER A 601 11.74 -10.47 -5.23
C SER A 601 11.25 -11.45 -4.16
N GLU A 602 10.82 -10.94 -3.02
CA GLU A 602 10.21 -11.69 -1.91
C GLU A 602 8.89 -12.38 -2.26
N ASP A 603 8.25 -12.04 -3.37
CA ASP A 603 7.00 -12.64 -3.86
C ASP A 603 7.12 -13.15 -5.31
N THR A 604 8.35 -13.52 -5.71
CA THR A 604 8.66 -14.21 -6.99
C THR A 604 8.32 -13.41 -8.24
N THR A 605 9.13 -12.38 -8.52
CA THR A 605 9.12 -11.58 -9.75
C THR A 605 7.90 -10.66 -9.91
N TYR A 606 6.67 -11.21 -10.04
CA TYR A 606 5.44 -10.45 -10.26
C TYR A 606 4.32 -10.92 -9.34
N SER A 607 3.64 -9.96 -8.73
CA SER A 607 2.55 -10.15 -7.76
C SER A 607 1.24 -9.53 -8.22
N THR A 608 1.32 -8.45 -9.00
CA THR A 608 0.16 -7.79 -9.59
C THR A 608 0.37 -7.51 -11.08
N VAL A 609 -0.74 -7.47 -11.83
CA VAL A 609 -0.76 -7.20 -13.26
C VAL A 609 -1.92 -6.30 -13.66
N THR A 610 -1.65 -5.39 -14.60
CA THR A 610 -2.68 -4.80 -15.45
C THR A 610 -2.19 -4.67 -16.88
N ARG A 611 -3.08 -4.92 -17.84
CA ARG A 611 -2.86 -4.41 -19.20
C ARG A 611 -3.22 -2.93 -19.19
N ARG A 612 -2.27 -2.07 -19.53
CA ARG A 612 -2.49 -0.62 -19.59
C ARG A 612 -3.24 -0.27 -20.86
N GLU A 613 -4.11 0.73 -20.78
CA GLU A 613 -4.85 1.26 -21.93
C GLU A 613 -4.22 2.58 -22.40
N ALA A 614 -4.27 2.85 -23.70
CA ALA A 614 -3.93 4.16 -24.26
C ALA A 614 -4.92 5.22 -23.73
N GLY A 615 -4.41 6.35 -23.25
CA GLY A 615 -5.20 7.38 -22.56
C GLY A 615 -5.76 6.93 -21.20
N GLY A 616 -5.27 5.81 -20.65
CA GLY A 616 -5.69 5.25 -19.37
C GLY A 616 -5.10 5.95 -18.16
N ARG A 617 -5.12 5.26 -17.01
CA ARG A 617 -4.55 5.74 -15.74
C ARG A 617 -3.47 4.81 -15.23
N ALA A 618 -2.45 5.39 -14.58
CA ALA A 618 -1.41 4.65 -13.89
C ALA A 618 -1.96 3.88 -12.69
N ASN A 619 -1.71 2.57 -12.68
CA ASN A 619 -1.99 1.66 -11.58
C ASN A 619 -1.20 0.36 -11.79
N ILE A 620 -0.92 -0.36 -10.71
CA ILE A 620 -0.20 -1.67 -10.75
C ILE A 620 -1.15 -2.87 -10.94
N GLY A 621 -2.44 -2.61 -11.13
CA GLY A 621 -3.43 -3.64 -11.41
C GLY A 621 -3.94 -4.42 -10.21
N ARG A 622 -4.19 -5.70 -10.44
CA ARG A 622 -4.75 -6.65 -9.46
C ARG A 622 -3.74 -7.75 -9.15
N PRO A 623 -3.85 -8.42 -7.98
CA PRO A 623 -3.08 -9.63 -7.72
C PRO A 623 -3.18 -10.64 -8.87
N ILE A 624 -2.07 -11.30 -9.18
CA ILE A 624 -2.05 -12.41 -10.13
C ILE A 624 -2.69 -13.66 -9.53
N ASP A 625 -3.08 -14.63 -10.36
CA ASP A 625 -3.66 -15.88 -9.90
C ASP A 625 -2.76 -16.57 -8.86
N GLY A 626 -3.36 -17.06 -7.77
CA GLY A 626 -2.64 -17.66 -6.64
C GLY A 626 -2.00 -16.66 -5.67
N THR A 627 -2.10 -15.36 -5.93
CA THR A 627 -1.61 -14.29 -5.03
C THR A 627 -2.78 -13.51 -4.43
N CYS A 628 -2.63 -13.07 -3.19
CA CYS A 628 -3.50 -12.07 -2.56
C CYS A 628 -2.71 -10.80 -2.26
N GLY A 629 -3.36 -9.65 -2.34
CA GLY A 629 -2.81 -8.34 -2.03
C GLY A 629 -3.76 -7.53 -1.13
N TYR A 630 -3.29 -7.17 0.05
CA TYR A 630 -4.04 -6.37 1.01
C TYR A 630 -3.35 -5.02 1.23
N VAL A 631 -4.12 -3.94 1.26
CA VAL A 631 -3.63 -2.62 1.69
C VAL A 631 -4.03 -2.44 3.14
N LEU A 632 -3.05 -2.42 4.04
CA LEU A 632 -3.24 -2.49 5.49
C LEU A 632 -2.73 -1.23 6.20
N ASP A 633 -3.30 -0.95 7.38
CA ASP A 633 -2.75 0.02 8.33
C ASP A 633 -1.65 -0.61 9.21
N GLY A 634 -1.02 0.19 10.07
CA GLY A 634 0.06 -0.26 10.96
C GLY A 634 -0.36 -1.31 12.00
N ASP A 635 -1.66 -1.59 12.13
CA ASP A 635 -2.22 -2.62 13.00
C ASP A 635 -2.66 -3.88 12.22
N LEU A 636 -2.30 -3.97 10.93
CA LEU A 636 -2.69 -5.03 9.99
C LEU A 636 -4.21 -5.12 9.74
N ASN A 637 -4.95 -4.02 9.88
CA ASN A 637 -6.34 -3.95 9.44
C ASN A 637 -6.41 -3.44 8.00
N PRO A 638 -7.31 -3.97 7.14
CA PRO A 638 -7.46 -3.43 5.81
C PRO A 638 -8.02 -2.02 5.85
N VAL A 639 -7.38 -1.12 5.10
CA VAL A 639 -7.80 0.27 5.00
C VAL A 639 -9.06 0.39 4.14
N PRO A 640 -9.89 1.42 4.37
CA PRO A 640 -11.04 1.71 3.50
C PRO A 640 -10.63 1.95 2.03
N LEU A 641 -11.57 1.71 1.11
CA LEU A 641 -11.30 1.92 -0.31
C LEU A 641 -10.91 3.38 -0.60
N GLY A 642 -9.77 3.54 -1.27
CA GLY A 642 -9.21 4.84 -1.64
C GLY A 642 -8.35 5.49 -0.55
N VAL A 643 -8.20 4.86 0.61
CA VAL A 643 -7.23 5.24 1.64
C VAL A 643 -5.88 4.60 1.33
N VAL A 644 -4.80 5.35 1.57
CA VAL A 644 -3.43 4.85 1.42
C VAL A 644 -3.07 4.00 2.65
N GLY A 645 -2.48 2.84 2.40
CA GLY A 645 -1.87 1.99 3.42
C GLY A 645 -0.66 1.26 2.84
N GLU A 646 -0.10 0.34 3.62
CA GLU A 646 1.01 -0.51 3.18
C GLU A 646 0.49 -1.74 2.44
N LEU A 647 1.11 -2.09 1.32
CA LEU A 647 0.74 -3.26 0.52
C LEU A 647 1.43 -4.51 1.08
N TYR A 648 0.62 -5.48 1.49
CA TYR A 648 1.02 -6.81 1.94
C TYR A 648 0.61 -7.85 0.90
N LEU A 649 1.46 -8.84 0.65
CA LEU A 649 1.29 -9.82 -0.42
C LEU A 649 1.31 -11.23 0.16
N GLY A 650 0.36 -12.07 -0.22
CA GLY A 650 0.29 -13.45 0.25
C GLY A 650 0.06 -14.42 -0.90
N GLY A 651 0.12 -15.72 -0.58
CA GLY A 651 -0.20 -16.79 -1.51
C GLY A 651 1.02 -17.50 -2.09
N ALA A 652 0.88 -17.99 -3.33
CA ALA A 652 1.81 -18.94 -3.94
C ALA A 652 3.15 -18.30 -4.35
N GLY A 653 3.20 -16.99 -4.57
CA GLY A 653 4.42 -16.25 -4.90
C GLY A 653 5.40 -16.11 -3.73
N LEU A 654 4.93 -16.23 -2.48
CA LEU A 654 5.73 -15.89 -1.31
C LEU A 654 6.97 -16.77 -1.17
N ALA A 655 8.13 -16.10 -1.14
CA ALA A 655 9.42 -16.73 -0.91
C ALA A 655 9.45 -17.49 0.43
N ARG A 656 10.38 -18.44 0.55
CA ARG A 656 10.66 -19.08 1.85
C ARG A 656 11.07 -18.04 2.88
N GLY A 657 11.85 -17.06 2.45
CA GLY A 657 12.35 -15.95 3.26
C GLY A 657 13.78 -15.58 2.87
N TYR A 658 14.47 -14.89 3.78
CA TYR A 658 15.87 -14.51 3.58
C TYR A 658 16.83 -15.60 4.08
N LEU A 659 17.79 -15.96 3.23
CA LEU A 659 18.81 -16.95 3.52
C LEU A 659 19.60 -16.55 4.77
N ASN A 660 19.69 -17.46 5.75
CA ASN A 660 20.44 -17.27 6.99
C ASN A 660 20.04 -16.03 7.81
N ARG A 661 18.81 -15.50 7.64
CA ARG A 661 18.31 -14.30 8.34
C ARG A 661 16.91 -14.50 8.96
N PRO A 662 16.73 -15.44 9.90
CA PRO A 662 15.41 -15.74 10.47
C PRO A 662 14.73 -14.53 11.12
N GLY A 663 15.49 -13.63 11.77
CA GLY A 663 14.93 -12.41 12.37
C GLY A 663 14.33 -11.46 11.32
N LEU A 664 15.07 -11.19 10.23
CA LEU A 664 14.57 -10.35 9.13
C LEU A 664 13.41 -11.04 8.40
N THR A 665 13.45 -12.37 8.26
CA THR A 665 12.34 -13.14 7.70
C THR A 665 11.08 -12.98 8.56
N ALA A 666 11.18 -13.08 9.89
CA ALA A 666 10.03 -12.89 10.78
C ALA A 666 9.49 -11.45 10.80
N GLU A 667 10.36 -10.45 10.56
CA GLU A 667 9.96 -9.05 10.44
C GLU A 667 9.18 -8.77 9.14
N ARG A 668 9.58 -9.40 8.02
CA ARG A 668 9.02 -9.10 6.68
C ARG A 668 7.98 -10.09 6.18
N PHE A 669 7.96 -11.31 6.71
CA PHE A 669 6.99 -12.35 6.36
C PHE A 669 6.12 -12.63 7.58
N VAL A 670 5.11 -11.78 7.78
CA VAL A 670 4.26 -11.80 8.98
C VAL A 670 3.17 -12.86 8.84
N ALA A 671 2.51 -13.23 9.95
CA ALA A 671 1.36 -14.13 9.88
C ALA A 671 0.20 -13.45 9.15
N ASP A 672 -0.46 -14.16 8.25
CA ASP A 672 -1.66 -13.67 7.58
C ASP A 672 -2.86 -13.74 8.54
N PRO A 673 -3.40 -12.59 9.02
CA PRO A 673 -4.52 -12.56 9.94
C PRO A 673 -5.86 -12.92 9.26
N PHE A 674 -5.88 -13.03 7.93
CA PHE A 674 -7.07 -13.32 7.12
C PHE A 674 -7.13 -14.77 6.64
N SER A 675 -6.01 -15.50 6.67
CA SER A 675 -5.97 -16.92 6.31
C SER A 675 -6.64 -17.80 7.37
N THR A 676 -7.50 -18.72 6.91
CA THR A 676 -8.15 -19.73 7.77
C THR A 676 -7.31 -21.00 7.96
N GLY A 677 -6.30 -21.23 7.11
CA GLY A 677 -5.46 -22.44 7.12
C GLY A 677 -4.05 -22.22 7.66
N GLY A 678 -3.74 -21.01 8.15
CA GLY A 678 -2.39 -20.55 8.37
C GLY A 678 -1.78 -20.04 7.05
N GLY A 679 -1.12 -18.89 7.10
CA GLY A 679 -0.54 -18.24 5.95
C GLY A 679 0.46 -17.17 6.37
N ARG A 680 1.20 -16.63 5.41
CA ARG A 680 2.05 -15.46 5.60
C ARG A 680 1.64 -14.36 4.63
N LEU A 681 1.93 -13.13 5.01
CA LEU A 681 1.92 -11.93 4.18
C LEU A 681 3.33 -11.36 4.03
#